data_AF-A0A8S4DV54-F1
#
_entry.id   AF-A0A8S4DV54-F1
#
_cell.length_a   1.000
_cell.length_b   1.000
_cell.length_c   1.000
_cell.angle_alpha   90.00
_cell.angle_beta   90.00
_cell.angle_gamma   90.00
#
_symmetry.space_group_name_H-M   'P 1'
#
loop_
_entity.id
_entity.type
_entity.pdbx_description
1 polymer ?
#
loop_
_entity_poly.entity_id
_entity_poly.type
_entity_poly.pdbx_seq_one_letter_code
_entity_poly.pdbx_strand_id
1 'polypeptide(L)'
;MTLLFLFVSSFAAITISFADNPCNRRYIQGESVVCVCNFTYCDDLVRDEPAKGTFITYTSSKDGLRFKKKVGFVQKSKTTLEDQDPESECREDLHHMTVELETRFQSIEGFGGAVTDSAGINWLKLTDDFLRAQLIESYFGSSGIEYTFIRTPIGGCDFSTRPYAFNELPENDTMLTNFTLAPEDFQYKIPMIQACMKAASAPVKVVATTWSPPRWMKTRDAWGGYSRLRPQYLQTYADYHLKFIEKYAEQGIPMWAITTTNEPMNGLVPLLKINSMGWTPGLMAKYIAEHLGPTIRNSSFNSTKILAVDDQRYTIPFWFNRAASDNPEVLKYVDGVGVHWYGDFLTPAAVLKEVYKKHPDKFLLGTEASAGYLPYDKSVILGSWRRAEDYVSNIIERIGEWSVAQPSYANRLSLIDSLTNDVCGPPAFRGLCGGLTALPRKNNIVKKPTKKNNRSDPNDDLWQSNLDLRLSTWNVLSLYRPGALYQTNKELQRYNIHIAALQEVRWPGHGECLLEGGSLFMYSGPDYGKHEYGTGFLVSKKAVGSVLKFVSVSEIICLLRIKSKFNNISILNAYAPTEQADDGAKDSFYEDLETAFDQIPDYDTKIVIGDFNAKVGREEAYQPTIGLFSKHPVSNDNGLRLISFASSKSMVIKSTIFPHKAIHLGTWKSHDGRTVNQIDHVLIDERHKSMVQDVRSYRGADCDSDHYLVGVKVKAKINATNFKQPIREPMINTDSLQDNTTCRAFNLELNNRFRELDKTVDIHMDWEQTKQIVKDVGIRVLGKKKRQKRKKWWNDNCETAIERKRKYKVLAEQDNRWEEKHREARRDFRRLVRRAKRDHLAGILKHMETLIRSNESRKFYQEVRTAKKAYQPATQLLEDEEGNLVSDPEKQKTMWRQYFQQLLNCPPVTNENPVNTEDCRVDHDPHKEPPDFEEVRRAIMRLKNHKSPGIDNIPGELWKYGGGAMQSRLYELIRRIWEEEQQPMEWNVGIICPIHKKGCRKKCGNYRGIALLPTAYKVLSYIILAGLEPYAEQILGDYQCGFRRNRSTVDQMFLLKQIMEKRWEYAQSVHCLFVDFAKAYDSIDRETLYHILTSYQVPKKLVRMIKIATGTSRMRVRAGGGLS
;
A
#
# COMPACT_ATOMS: atom_id res chain seq x y z
N MET A 1 72.50 25.37 35.88
CA MET A 1 72.72 26.28 34.74
C MET A 1 72.06 25.67 33.52
N THR A 2 71.14 26.41 32.94
CA THR A 2 70.82 26.44 31.50
C THR A 2 71.97 25.94 30.64
N LEU A 3 71.73 24.95 29.77
CA LEU A 3 72.35 24.75 28.44
C LEU A 3 71.94 23.35 27.93
N LEU A 4 70.88 23.19 27.14
CA LEU A 4 70.60 23.79 25.84
C LEU A 4 71.62 23.30 24.79
N PHE A 5 71.08 22.85 23.66
CA PHE A 5 71.76 22.44 22.42
C PHE A 5 72.39 21.06 22.39
N LEU A 6 71.56 20.06 22.07
CA LEU A 6 71.74 19.19 20.90
C LEU A 6 70.56 18.22 20.89
N PHE A 7 69.48 18.55 20.18
CA PHE A 7 68.52 17.64 19.53
C PHE A 7 67.31 18.47 19.06
N VAL A 8 67.52 19.32 18.04
CA VAL A 8 66.45 19.84 17.20
C VAL A 8 66.67 19.27 15.80
N SER A 9 65.89 18.26 15.46
CA SER A 9 65.23 18.10 14.16
C SER A 9 64.64 16.69 14.09
N SER A 10 63.37 16.61 13.68
CA SER A 10 62.64 15.37 13.36
C SER A 10 61.82 14.73 14.49
N PHE A 11 60.93 15.50 15.12
CA PHE A 11 59.64 14.93 15.55
C PHE A 11 58.59 15.38 14.54
N ALA A 12 58.46 14.60 13.46
CA ALA A 12 57.23 14.61 12.69
C ALA A 12 56.11 14.16 13.64
N ALA A 13 55.12 15.02 13.85
CA ALA A 13 53.89 14.63 14.49
C ALA A 13 53.30 13.48 13.67
N ILE A 14 53.38 12.26 14.20
CA ILE A 14 52.61 11.13 13.69
C ILE A 14 51.16 11.48 13.99
N THR A 15 50.49 12.09 13.02
CA THR A 15 49.02 12.14 12.99
C THR A 15 48.55 10.71 12.80
N ILE A 16 48.16 10.08 13.92
CA ILE A 16 47.45 8.79 13.88
C ILE A 16 46.13 9.07 13.18
N SER A 17 46.06 8.76 11.89
CA SER A 17 44.80 8.69 11.14
C SER A 17 44.02 7.50 11.69
N PHE A 18 43.05 7.77 12.57
CA PHE A 18 42.08 6.76 12.97
C PHE A 18 41.21 6.47 11.76
N ALA A 19 41.27 5.23 11.26
CA ALA A 19 40.38 4.78 10.21
C ALA A 19 38.94 4.74 10.74
N ASP A 20 37.98 5.20 9.93
CA ASP A 20 36.56 5.16 10.28
C ASP A 20 36.14 3.73 10.63
N ASN A 21 35.34 3.57 11.69
CA ASN A 21 34.63 2.34 11.99
C ASN A 21 33.58 2.08 10.90
N PRO A 22 33.71 1.02 10.09
CA PRO A 22 32.82 0.82 8.96
C PRO A 22 31.40 0.43 9.40
N CYS A 23 30.41 0.74 8.58
CA CYS A 23 29.04 0.23 8.77
C CYS A 23 29.02 -1.30 8.99
N ASN A 24 28.50 -1.76 10.15
CA ASN A 24 28.22 -3.17 10.40
C ASN A 24 26.91 -3.57 9.69
N ARG A 25 27.03 -3.93 8.41
CA ARG A 25 25.91 -4.05 7.48
C ARG A 25 25.00 -5.23 7.84
N ARG A 26 23.70 -4.96 7.97
CA ARG A 26 22.64 -5.97 7.91
C ARG A 26 21.80 -5.77 6.67
N TYR A 27 21.89 -6.71 5.73
CA TYR A 27 21.06 -6.74 4.53
C TYR A 27 19.59 -6.99 4.86
N ILE A 28 18.71 -6.19 4.27
CA ILE A 28 17.25 -6.34 4.37
C ILE A 28 16.72 -6.78 3.01
N GLN A 29 16.05 -7.93 2.98
CA GLN A 29 15.57 -8.54 1.74
C GLN A 29 14.59 -7.60 1.01
N GLY A 30 14.91 -7.26 -0.24
CA GLY A 30 14.11 -6.36 -1.07
C GLY A 30 14.35 -4.86 -0.87
N GLU A 31 15.25 -4.48 0.04
CA GLU A 31 15.62 -3.08 0.32
C GLU A 31 17.16 -2.91 0.16
N SER A 32 17.84 -2.15 1.03
CA SER A 32 19.31 -2.01 1.12
C SER A 32 19.83 -2.61 2.45
N VAL A 33 20.88 -2.03 3.02
CA VAL A 33 21.46 -2.39 4.33
C VAL A 33 21.12 -1.35 5.39
N VAL A 34 21.06 -1.79 6.64
CA VAL A 34 21.17 -0.90 7.82
C VAL A 34 22.54 -1.09 8.48
N CYS A 35 23.07 -0.05 9.11
CA CYS A 35 24.26 -0.15 9.95
C CYS A 35 23.83 -0.49 11.38
N VAL A 36 24.31 -1.61 11.90
CA VAL A 36 23.90 -2.12 13.20
C VAL A 36 24.89 -1.65 14.27
N CYS A 37 24.43 -0.74 15.12
CA CYS A 37 25.15 -0.35 16.34
C CYS A 37 24.71 -1.21 17.54
N ASN A 38 25.65 -1.53 18.42
CA ASN A 38 25.45 -2.27 19.66
C ASN A 38 26.33 -1.67 20.78
N PHE A 39 26.29 -2.27 21.97
CA PHE A 39 27.01 -1.80 23.17
C PHE A 39 28.55 -1.79 23.06
N THR A 40 29.12 -2.35 22.00
CA THR A 40 30.58 -2.37 21.74
C THR A 40 30.99 -1.70 20.43
N TYR A 41 30.03 -1.36 19.56
CA TYR A 41 30.34 -1.01 18.18
C TYR A 41 29.27 -0.12 17.57
N CYS A 42 29.69 0.93 16.87
CA CYS A 42 28.86 1.69 15.95
C CYS A 42 29.76 2.28 14.87
N ASP A 43 29.21 2.55 13.69
CA ASP A 43 29.94 3.25 12.64
C ASP A 43 30.13 4.72 12.97
N ASP A 44 31.25 5.27 12.49
CA ASP A 44 31.59 6.68 12.60
C ASP A 44 32.01 7.26 11.24
N LEU A 45 32.09 8.58 11.19
CA LEU A 45 32.45 9.36 10.02
C LEU A 45 33.40 10.48 10.44
N VAL A 46 34.70 10.24 10.37
CA VAL A 46 35.69 11.31 10.54
C VAL A 46 35.73 12.15 9.27
N ARG A 47 35.91 13.47 9.35
CA ARG A 47 36.05 14.32 8.15
C ARG A 47 37.48 14.80 8.03
N ASP A 48 38.11 14.42 6.91
CA ASP A 48 39.48 14.81 6.61
C ASP A 48 39.49 16.08 5.75
N GLU A 49 40.36 17.05 6.07
CA GLU A 49 40.61 18.19 5.18
C GLU A 49 41.47 17.71 3.99
N PRO A 50 41.00 17.89 2.73
CA PRO A 50 41.78 17.47 1.58
C PRO A 50 43.03 18.35 1.42
N ALA A 51 44.17 17.73 1.13
CA ALA A 51 45.39 18.47 0.79
C ALA A 51 45.18 19.36 -0.44
N LYS A 52 45.90 20.48 -0.53
CA LYS A 52 45.80 21.43 -1.66
C LYS A 52 45.99 20.70 -3.00
N GLY A 53 45.01 20.83 -3.90
CA GLY A 53 45.01 20.15 -5.20
C GLY A 53 44.37 18.76 -5.19
N THR A 54 43.75 18.35 -4.09
CA THR A 54 42.98 17.10 -3.98
C THR A 54 41.53 17.37 -3.58
N PHE A 55 40.67 16.37 -3.71
CA PHE A 55 39.30 16.38 -3.21
C PHE A 55 38.96 15.03 -2.57
N ILE A 56 38.00 15.00 -1.65
CA ILE A 56 37.48 13.78 -1.04
C ILE A 56 36.03 13.58 -1.47
N THR A 57 35.69 12.37 -1.91
CA THR A 57 34.30 11.96 -2.18
C THR A 57 33.81 11.02 -1.09
N TYR A 58 32.62 11.27 -0.59
CA TYR A 58 31.91 10.36 0.32
C TYR A 58 30.79 9.67 -0.45
N THR A 59 30.84 8.35 -0.57
CA THR A 59 29.91 7.58 -1.40
C THR A 59 29.05 6.64 -0.55
N SER A 60 27.72 6.78 -0.69
CA SER A 60 26.73 5.83 -0.18
C SER A 60 26.00 5.18 -1.36
N SER A 61 25.67 3.89 -1.26
CA SER A 61 24.98 3.16 -2.34
C SER A 61 23.92 2.19 -1.83
N LYS A 62 22.99 1.82 -2.72
CA LYS A 62 21.97 0.79 -2.45
C LYS A 62 22.59 -0.56 -2.09
N ASP A 63 23.73 -0.91 -2.68
CA ASP A 63 24.43 -2.19 -2.42
C ASP A 63 25.18 -2.23 -1.07
N GLY A 64 25.20 -1.09 -0.38
CA GLY A 64 25.60 -1.03 1.02
C GLY A 64 26.86 -0.23 1.31
N LEU A 65 27.35 0.59 0.37
CA LEU A 65 28.33 1.62 0.73
C LEU A 65 27.67 2.66 1.64
N ARG A 66 28.40 3.11 2.66
CA ARG A 66 27.94 4.11 3.63
C ARG A 66 29.11 5.05 3.87
N PHE A 67 28.99 6.28 3.37
CA PHE A 67 30.00 7.34 3.41
C PHE A 67 31.43 6.89 3.08
N LYS A 68 31.59 5.96 2.13
CA LYS A 68 32.91 5.45 1.77
C LYS A 68 33.75 6.59 1.16
N LYS A 69 34.88 6.88 1.80
CA LYS A 69 35.84 7.91 1.36
C LYS A 69 36.66 7.44 0.16
N LYS A 70 36.94 8.36 -0.76
CA LYS A 70 37.96 8.23 -1.81
C LYS A 70 38.60 9.59 -2.07
N VAL A 71 39.93 9.63 -2.16
CA VAL A 71 40.67 10.86 -2.51
C VAL A 71 40.88 10.90 -4.02
N GLY A 72 40.64 12.06 -4.63
CA GLY A 72 40.92 12.36 -6.03
C GLY A 72 41.80 13.60 -6.17
N PHE A 73 42.30 13.85 -7.38
CA PHE A 73 43.20 14.97 -7.69
C PHE A 73 42.50 16.00 -8.58
N VAL A 74 42.67 17.28 -8.24
CA VAL A 74 42.18 18.40 -9.05
C VAL A 74 43.22 18.67 -10.14
N GLN A 75 42.85 18.42 -11.39
CA GLN A 75 43.72 18.71 -12.53
C GLN A 75 43.60 20.19 -12.92
N LYS A 76 44.74 20.86 -13.14
CA LYS A 76 44.76 22.17 -13.81
C LYS A 76 44.61 21.93 -15.31
N SER A 77 43.38 21.96 -15.82
CA SER A 77 43.19 22.03 -17.26
C SER A 77 43.79 23.33 -17.77
N LYS A 78 44.77 23.24 -18.68
CA LYS A 78 45.35 24.36 -19.43
C LYS A 78 44.60 24.59 -20.76
N THR A 79 43.45 23.95 -20.94
CA THR A 79 42.74 23.96 -22.21
C THR A 79 41.66 25.01 -22.20
N THR A 80 41.92 26.14 -22.86
CA THR A 80 40.89 26.90 -23.55
C THR A 80 40.17 25.96 -24.51
N LEU A 81 38.83 26.02 -24.54
CA LEU A 81 37.93 25.16 -25.33
C LEU A 81 38.12 25.28 -26.87
N GLU A 82 39.20 25.88 -27.36
CA GLU A 82 39.44 26.15 -28.78
C GLU A 82 40.67 25.42 -29.37
N ASP A 83 41.55 24.81 -28.56
CA ASP A 83 42.80 24.17 -29.07
C ASP A 83 43.00 22.73 -28.57
N GLN A 84 42.17 21.77 -28.97
CA GLN A 84 42.53 20.34 -28.88
C GLN A 84 42.07 19.50 -30.09
N ASP A 85 43.03 18.71 -30.57
CA ASP A 85 43.11 17.84 -31.75
C ASP A 85 41.89 16.92 -31.98
N PRO A 86 41.42 16.67 -33.23
CA PRO A 86 40.21 15.88 -33.50
C PRO A 86 40.34 14.36 -33.36
N GLU A 87 41.51 13.79 -33.04
CA GLU A 87 41.78 12.35 -33.24
C GLU A 87 41.86 11.46 -31.97
N SER A 88 41.40 11.88 -30.79
CA SER A 88 41.35 10.95 -29.63
C SER A 88 39.99 10.22 -29.51
N GLU A 89 39.98 8.95 -29.91
CA GLU A 89 38.93 7.95 -29.64
C GLU A 89 38.78 7.73 -28.12
N CYS A 90 37.73 8.31 -27.51
CA CYS A 90 37.06 7.94 -26.24
C CYS A 90 36.30 9.17 -25.72
N ARG A 91 35.06 9.40 -26.20
CA ARG A 91 34.14 10.37 -25.60
C ARG A 91 32.80 9.71 -25.32
N GLU A 92 32.77 8.90 -24.26
CA GLU A 92 31.54 8.62 -23.52
C GLU A 92 31.06 9.91 -22.84
N ASP A 93 29.76 10.05 -22.64
CA ASP A 93 29.04 11.23 -22.11
C ASP A 93 29.68 11.86 -20.85
N LEU A 94 30.65 12.74 -21.05
CA LEU A 94 31.24 13.55 -19.98
C LEU A 94 30.22 14.63 -19.58
N HIS A 95 29.46 14.36 -18.53
CA HIS A 95 28.67 15.39 -17.86
C HIS A 95 29.59 16.39 -17.16
N HIS A 96 29.78 17.55 -17.79
CA HIS A 96 30.52 18.66 -17.20
C HIS A 96 29.64 19.46 -16.25
N MET A 97 30.03 19.52 -14.96
CA MET A 97 29.44 20.44 -13.97
C MET A 97 30.44 21.55 -13.65
N THR A 98 30.09 22.79 -13.97
CA THR A 98 30.91 23.98 -13.69
C THR A 98 30.44 24.65 -12.40
N VAL A 99 31.34 24.89 -11.45
CA VAL A 99 31.05 25.64 -10.22
C VAL A 99 31.41 27.10 -10.42
N GLU A 100 30.42 27.97 -10.45
CA GLU A 100 30.62 29.42 -10.56
C GLU A 100 30.83 30.06 -9.19
N LEU A 101 32.07 30.44 -8.89
CA LEU A 101 32.43 31.05 -7.60
C LEU A 101 32.05 32.53 -7.49
N GLU A 102 31.44 33.17 -8.49
CA GLU A 102 30.94 34.55 -8.36
C GLU A 102 29.41 34.62 -8.16
N THR A 103 28.70 33.57 -8.57
CA THR A 103 27.25 33.48 -8.41
C THR A 103 26.92 33.02 -6.99
N ARG A 104 26.27 33.89 -6.20
CA ARG A 104 25.87 33.62 -4.80
C ARG A 104 24.35 33.56 -4.68
N PHE A 105 23.89 32.68 -3.80
CA PHE A 105 22.48 32.47 -3.50
C PHE A 105 22.23 32.51 -1.98
N GLN A 106 21.39 31.63 -1.44
CA GLN A 106 21.11 31.55 -0.01
C GLN A 106 22.34 31.09 0.80
N SER A 107 22.38 31.53 2.06
CA SER A 107 23.19 30.90 3.10
C SER A 107 22.48 29.69 3.67
N ILE A 108 23.21 28.63 4.01
CA ILE A 108 22.65 27.45 4.68
C ILE A 108 22.80 27.64 6.19
N GLU A 109 21.68 27.63 6.91
CA GLU A 109 21.63 27.78 8.36
C GLU A 109 22.02 26.50 9.11
N GLY A 110 21.67 25.33 8.56
CA GLY A 110 22.00 24.03 9.13
C GLY A 110 21.06 22.89 8.76
N PHE A 111 21.28 21.71 9.34
CA PHE A 111 20.46 20.51 9.20
C PHE A 111 20.20 19.91 10.58
N GLY A 112 19.05 19.27 10.78
CA GLY A 112 18.62 18.93 12.12
C GLY A 112 17.52 17.90 12.24
N GLY A 113 17.15 17.68 13.50
CA GLY A 113 16.19 16.67 13.95
C GLY A 113 15.12 17.24 14.89
N ALA A 114 13.95 16.61 14.99
CA ALA A 114 12.96 16.94 16.02
C ALA A 114 13.20 16.14 17.32
N VAL A 115 13.35 16.83 18.45
CA VAL A 115 13.32 16.23 19.79
C VAL A 115 11.88 16.28 20.32
N THR A 116 11.14 15.21 20.05
CA THR A 116 9.79 14.99 20.58
C THR A 116 9.83 14.19 21.88
N ASP A 117 8.71 14.12 22.61
CA ASP A 117 8.61 13.23 23.78
C ASP A 117 8.96 11.78 23.40
N SER A 118 8.48 11.29 22.24
CA SER A 118 8.81 9.96 21.73
C SER A 118 10.31 9.78 21.43
N ALA A 119 10.98 10.80 20.90
CA ALA A 119 12.43 10.74 20.64
C ALA A 119 13.21 10.59 21.96
N GLY A 120 12.91 11.42 22.96
CA GLY A 120 13.53 11.35 24.27
C GLY A 120 13.22 10.04 25.02
N ILE A 121 11.98 9.54 24.94
CA ILE A 121 11.59 8.24 25.51
C ILE A 121 12.42 7.11 24.88
N ASN A 122 12.58 7.11 23.55
CA ASN A 122 13.33 6.05 22.87
C ASN A 122 14.84 6.13 23.14
N TRP A 123 15.40 7.34 23.21
CA TRP A 123 16.79 7.55 23.60
C TRP A 123 17.07 7.04 25.01
N LEU A 124 16.20 7.34 25.98
CA LEU A 124 16.35 6.85 27.36
C LEU A 124 16.06 5.36 27.56
N LYS A 125 15.40 4.70 26.60
CA LYS A 125 15.23 3.23 26.61
C LYS A 125 16.50 2.47 26.27
N LEU A 126 17.51 3.13 25.70
CA LEU A 126 18.83 2.55 25.52
C LEU A 126 19.51 2.50 26.90
N THR A 127 19.45 1.34 27.55
CA THR A 127 19.97 1.14 28.91
C THR A 127 21.50 1.10 28.97
N ASP A 128 22.15 0.95 27.82
CA ASP A 128 23.60 0.97 27.70
C ASP A 128 24.10 2.40 27.46
N ASP A 129 24.97 2.88 28.34
CA ASP A 129 25.47 4.26 28.32
C ASP A 129 26.27 4.58 27.06
N PHE A 130 27.06 3.61 26.58
CA PHE A 130 27.81 3.77 25.35
C PHE A 130 26.87 3.93 24.15
N LEU A 131 25.90 3.04 23.97
CA LEU A 131 24.95 3.11 22.86
C LEU A 131 24.08 4.37 22.91
N ARG A 132 23.70 4.80 24.13
CA ARG A 132 22.94 6.03 24.35
C ARG A 132 23.73 7.29 24.00
N ALA A 133 25.01 7.34 24.36
CA ALA A 133 25.92 8.42 23.97
C ALA A 133 26.22 8.39 22.47
N GLN A 134 26.47 7.20 21.93
CA GLN A 134 26.81 7.01 20.52
C GLN A 134 25.67 7.42 19.59
N LEU A 135 24.40 7.25 19.97
CA LEU A 135 23.28 7.76 19.18
C LEU A 135 23.32 9.29 19.03
N ILE A 136 23.66 10.00 20.12
CA ILE A 136 23.81 11.46 20.09
C ILE A 136 25.05 11.84 19.27
N GLU A 137 26.15 11.10 19.44
CA GLU A 137 27.39 11.32 18.68
C GLU A 137 27.18 11.13 17.18
N SER A 138 26.46 10.10 16.75
CA SER A 138 26.16 9.86 15.32
C SER A 138 25.40 11.01 14.67
N TYR A 139 24.52 11.70 15.42
CA TYR A 139 23.73 12.82 14.89
C TYR A 139 24.42 14.17 15.04
N PHE A 140 24.87 14.52 16.25
CA PHE A 140 25.36 15.86 16.59
C PHE A 140 26.87 15.91 16.74
N GLY A 141 27.51 14.79 17.07
CA GLY A 141 28.93 14.71 17.34
C GLY A 141 29.82 14.84 16.11
N SER A 142 31.09 15.13 16.37
CA SER A 142 32.13 15.35 15.36
C SER A 142 32.47 14.09 14.56
N SER A 143 32.23 12.90 15.14
CA SER A 143 32.40 11.63 14.45
C SER A 143 31.12 11.16 13.73
N GLY A 144 30.12 12.03 13.57
CA GLY A 144 28.83 11.75 12.97
C GLY A 144 28.47 12.68 11.81
N ILE A 145 27.17 12.97 11.66
CA ILE A 145 26.65 13.86 10.60
C ILE A 145 26.51 15.33 11.02
N GLU A 146 26.95 15.69 12.24
CA GLU A 146 27.02 17.06 12.79
C GLU A 146 25.77 17.94 12.56
N TYR A 147 24.63 17.46 13.04
CA TYR A 147 23.41 18.26 13.10
C TYR A 147 23.62 19.54 13.93
N THR A 148 23.05 20.63 13.44
CA THR A 148 23.14 21.98 14.05
C THR A 148 21.77 22.59 14.32
N PHE A 149 20.70 21.82 14.08
CA PHE A 149 19.33 22.23 14.36
C PHE A 149 18.56 21.20 15.19
N ILE A 150 17.73 21.72 16.09
CA ILE A 150 16.72 20.95 16.80
C ILE A 150 15.36 21.61 16.64
N ARG A 151 14.31 20.82 16.40
CA ARG A 151 12.92 21.26 16.58
C ARG A 151 12.30 20.62 17.83
N THR A 152 11.63 21.40 18.66
CA THR A 152 10.99 20.90 19.89
C THR A 152 9.53 21.35 20.01
N PRO A 153 8.58 20.46 20.39
CA PRO A 153 7.21 20.86 20.68
C PRO A 153 7.07 21.71 21.95
N ILE A 154 6.30 22.80 21.86
CA ILE A 154 5.76 23.54 23.00
C ILE A 154 4.50 22.81 23.47
N GLY A 155 4.61 22.11 24.61
CA GLY A 155 3.58 21.18 25.08
C GLY A 155 3.64 19.83 24.34
N GLY A 156 2.49 19.13 24.27
CA GLY A 156 2.39 17.83 23.64
C GLY A 156 2.01 17.88 22.16
N CYS A 157 2.56 16.96 21.36
CA CYS A 157 2.23 16.74 19.95
C CYS A 157 1.59 15.35 19.72
N ASP A 158 1.43 14.96 18.47
CA ASP A 158 1.02 13.61 18.09
C ASP A 158 2.07 12.53 18.41
N PHE A 159 3.34 12.92 18.56
CA PHE A 159 4.44 12.10 19.10
C PHE A 159 4.58 12.18 20.64
N SER A 160 3.51 12.56 21.34
CA SER A 160 3.41 12.52 22.80
C SER A 160 2.48 11.41 23.29
N THR A 161 2.75 10.89 24.49
CA THR A 161 1.97 9.79 25.09
C THR A 161 0.58 10.19 25.59
N ARG A 162 0.33 11.49 25.70
CA ARG A 162 -0.93 12.15 26.03
C ARG A 162 -0.94 13.53 25.37
N PRO A 163 -2.12 14.12 25.09
CA PRO A 163 -2.19 15.53 24.77
C PRO A 163 -2.03 16.36 26.05
N TYR A 164 -1.26 17.45 25.98
CA TYR A 164 -1.08 18.37 27.10
C TYR A 164 -0.62 19.74 26.60
N ALA A 165 -0.83 20.74 27.43
CA ALA A 165 -0.27 22.09 27.28
C ALA A 165 0.21 22.56 28.66
N PHE A 166 0.92 23.69 28.71
CA PHE A 166 1.30 24.32 29.98
C PHE A 166 0.13 25.14 30.52
N ASN A 167 -0.01 25.31 31.83
CA ASN A 167 -1.10 26.13 32.42
C ASN A 167 -2.53 25.67 32.06
N GLU A 168 -2.82 24.37 32.11
CA GLU A 168 -4.18 23.85 31.86
C GLU A 168 -5.17 24.22 32.97
N LEU A 169 -4.69 24.34 34.21
CA LEU A 169 -5.48 24.69 35.40
C LEU A 169 -4.80 25.82 36.20
N PRO A 170 -5.55 26.72 36.86
CA PRO A 170 -7.00 26.88 36.72
C PRO A 170 -7.37 27.33 35.29
N GLU A 171 -8.55 26.92 34.82
CA GLU A 171 -9.01 27.33 33.49
C GLU A 171 -9.23 28.85 33.45
N ASN A 172 -9.06 29.46 32.27
CA ASN A 172 -9.25 30.89 32.04
C ASN A 172 -8.26 31.80 32.81
N ASP A 173 -7.11 31.28 33.22
CA ASP A 173 -6.04 32.06 33.83
C ASP A 173 -5.26 32.86 32.76
N THR A 174 -5.74 34.06 32.46
CA THR A 174 -5.14 34.95 31.45
C THR A 174 -3.77 35.50 31.84
N MET A 175 -3.37 35.39 33.11
CA MET A 175 -2.07 35.82 33.62
C MET A 175 -1.04 34.68 33.65
N LEU A 176 -1.46 33.46 33.32
CA LEU A 176 -0.63 32.26 33.28
C LEU A 176 0.12 32.02 34.61
N THR A 177 -0.55 32.28 35.73
CA THR A 177 0.01 32.20 37.09
C THR A 177 0.52 30.80 37.44
N ASN A 178 -0.03 29.76 36.82
CA ASN A 178 0.36 28.37 37.03
C ASN A 178 1.16 27.77 35.84
N PHE A 179 1.87 28.61 35.09
CA PHE A 179 2.66 28.14 33.96
C PHE A 179 3.86 27.33 34.45
N THR A 180 3.83 26.04 34.18
CA THR A 180 4.87 25.08 34.55
C THR A 180 5.17 24.17 33.37
N LEU A 181 6.46 23.87 33.15
CA LEU A 181 6.86 22.85 32.19
C LEU A 181 6.36 21.48 32.66
N ALA A 182 6.05 20.59 31.71
CA ALA A 182 5.49 19.30 32.03
C ALA A 182 6.59 18.31 32.46
N PRO A 183 6.26 17.21 33.15
CA PRO A 183 7.20 16.15 33.44
C PRO A 183 7.93 15.64 32.19
N GLU A 184 7.26 15.62 31.04
CA GLU A 184 7.84 15.22 29.77
C GLU A 184 9.00 16.14 29.31
N ASP A 185 8.94 17.44 29.61
CA ASP A 185 10.03 18.38 29.31
C ASP A 185 11.29 18.01 30.12
N PHE A 186 11.13 17.85 31.44
CA PHE A 186 12.25 17.56 32.35
C PHE A 186 12.82 16.15 32.19
N GLN A 187 11.95 15.17 31.90
CA GLN A 187 12.36 13.78 31.79
C GLN A 187 12.95 13.45 30.43
N TYR A 188 12.44 14.03 29.34
CA TYR A 188 12.76 13.58 27.98
C TYR A 188 13.41 14.67 27.13
N LYS A 189 12.74 15.82 26.96
CA LYS A 189 13.15 16.81 25.96
C LYS A 189 14.40 17.59 26.38
N ILE A 190 14.39 18.20 27.57
CA ILE A 190 15.50 19.03 28.08
C ILE A 190 16.80 18.22 28.18
N PRO A 191 16.84 17.03 28.82
CA PRO A 191 18.08 16.26 28.92
C PRO A 191 18.64 15.85 27.55
N MET A 192 17.77 15.49 26.60
CA MET A 192 18.21 15.11 25.25
C MET A 192 18.76 16.31 24.49
N ILE A 193 18.09 17.47 24.54
CA ILE A 193 18.56 18.70 23.89
C ILE A 193 19.92 19.11 24.46
N GLN A 194 20.09 19.09 25.78
CA GLN A 194 21.37 19.40 26.44
C GLN A 194 22.46 18.40 26.03
N ALA A 195 22.14 17.12 25.90
CA ALA A 195 23.08 16.11 25.40
C ALA A 195 23.52 16.40 23.96
N CYS A 196 22.57 16.73 23.07
CA CYS A 196 22.87 17.14 21.70
C CYS A 196 23.74 18.40 21.64
N MET A 197 23.39 19.43 22.41
CA MET A 197 24.17 20.69 22.50
C MET A 197 25.59 20.46 23.01
N LYS A 198 25.77 19.52 23.93
CA LYS A 198 27.08 19.17 24.49
C LYS A 198 27.95 18.39 23.49
N ALA A 199 27.34 17.52 22.68
CA ALA A 199 28.08 16.72 21.69
C ALA A 199 28.44 17.53 20.44
N ALA A 200 27.65 18.56 20.10
CA ALA A 200 27.82 19.33 18.88
C ALA A 200 29.14 20.11 18.84
N SER A 201 29.83 20.04 17.69
CA SER A 201 31.03 20.83 17.41
C SER A 201 30.72 22.30 17.08
N ALA A 202 29.46 22.63 16.80
CA ALA A 202 28.98 23.97 16.48
C ALA A 202 27.70 24.32 17.28
N PRO A 203 27.37 25.62 17.48
CA PRO A 203 26.17 26.02 18.20
C PRO A 203 24.89 25.45 17.59
N VAL A 204 24.10 24.72 18.39
CA VAL A 204 22.83 24.13 17.97
C VAL A 204 21.70 25.15 18.09
N LYS A 205 20.96 25.37 17.00
CA LYS A 205 19.82 26.26 16.94
C LYS A 205 18.53 25.50 17.25
N VAL A 206 17.75 25.99 18.22
CA VAL A 206 16.49 25.36 18.63
C VAL A 206 15.29 26.13 18.10
N VAL A 207 14.41 25.44 17.38
CA VAL A 207 13.13 25.95 16.86
C VAL A 207 11.99 25.32 17.66
N ALA A 208 11.09 26.12 18.20
CA ALA A 208 9.94 25.62 18.95
C ALA A 208 8.60 25.91 18.25
N THR A 209 7.66 24.98 18.36
CA THR A 209 6.32 25.11 17.73
C THR A 209 5.23 24.55 18.63
N THR A 210 4.09 25.24 18.68
CA THR A 210 2.93 24.80 19.47
C THR A 210 1.96 24.00 18.60
N TRP A 211 1.61 22.77 18.98
CA TRP A 211 0.52 22.02 18.34
C TRP A 211 -0.86 22.47 18.81
N SER A 212 -1.02 22.72 20.11
CA SER A 212 -2.26 23.26 20.69
C SER A 212 -1.96 24.06 21.96
N PRO A 213 -2.59 25.23 22.16
CA PRO A 213 -2.66 25.87 23.48
C PRO A 213 -3.54 25.07 24.45
N PRO A 214 -3.62 25.49 25.73
CA PRO A 214 -4.63 25.02 26.67
C PRO A 214 -6.03 25.08 26.08
N ARG A 215 -6.86 24.06 26.37
CA ARG A 215 -8.17 23.90 25.74
C ARG A 215 -9.12 25.06 26.02
N TRP A 216 -9.00 25.68 27.20
CA TRP A 216 -9.80 26.85 27.58
C TRP A 216 -9.53 28.09 26.72
N MET A 217 -8.36 28.19 26.05
CA MET A 217 -8.06 29.28 25.12
C MET A 217 -8.74 29.13 23.74
N LYS A 218 -9.34 27.97 23.47
CA LYS A 218 -9.82 27.58 22.14
C LYS A 218 -11.31 27.78 21.99
N THR A 219 -11.77 28.02 20.76
CA THR A 219 -13.21 28.12 20.44
C THR A 219 -13.98 26.85 20.79
N ARG A 220 -13.29 25.70 20.76
CA ARG A 220 -13.80 24.41 21.20
C ARG A 220 -12.87 23.86 22.28
N ASP A 221 -13.45 23.41 23.39
CA ASP A 221 -12.73 22.70 24.45
C ASP A 221 -12.35 21.28 23.97
N ALA A 222 -11.33 21.21 23.12
CA ALA A 222 -10.82 19.97 22.55
C ALA A 222 -9.35 20.13 22.13
N TRP A 223 -8.57 19.05 22.24
CA TRP A 223 -7.16 19.02 21.81
C TRP A 223 -6.98 19.15 20.30
N GLY A 224 -7.90 18.60 19.52
CA GLY A 224 -7.86 18.59 18.06
C GLY A 224 -9.21 18.81 17.41
N GLY A 225 -9.21 18.83 16.08
CA GLY A 225 -10.41 19.09 15.27
C GLY A 225 -10.56 20.56 14.90
N TYR A 226 -11.71 20.91 14.30
CA TYR A 226 -12.00 22.28 13.90
C TYR A 226 -12.06 23.19 15.12
N SER A 227 -11.03 24.01 15.32
CA SER A 227 -10.91 24.93 16.46
C SER A 227 -9.86 25.99 16.20
N ARG A 228 -10.13 27.21 16.68
CA ARG A 228 -9.22 28.37 16.60
C ARG A 228 -8.97 28.92 17.99
N LEU A 229 -7.99 29.82 18.12
CA LEU A 229 -7.82 30.61 19.33
C LEU A 229 -9.00 31.59 19.48
N ARG A 230 -9.54 31.77 20.69
CA ARG A 230 -10.57 32.81 20.90
C ARG A 230 -9.90 34.20 20.91
N PRO A 231 -10.51 35.23 20.30
CA PRO A 231 -9.91 36.57 20.23
C PRO A 231 -9.49 37.16 21.59
N GLN A 232 -10.26 36.89 22.66
CA GLN A 232 -9.92 37.40 24.00
C GLN A 232 -8.60 36.86 24.58
N TYR A 233 -8.07 35.75 24.04
CA TYR A 233 -6.83 35.12 24.53
C TYR A 233 -5.64 35.36 23.61
N LEU A 234 -5.73 36.27 22.63
CA LEU A 234 -4.61 36.55 21.72
C LEU A 234 -3.36 37.02 22.47
N GLN A 235 -3.51 37.95 23.43
CA GLN A 235 -2.39 38.41 24.25
C GLN A 235 -1.87 37.29 25.16
N THR A 236 -2.77 36.60 25.87
CA THR A 236 -2.40 35.47 26.73
C THR A 236 -1.63 34.39 25.97
N TYR A 237 -1.95 34.13 24.70
CA TYR A 237 -1.22 33.16 23.88
C TYR A 237 0.15 33.67 23.44
N ALA A 238 0.34 34.98 23.25
CA ALA A 238 1.65 35.57 23.07
C ALA A 238 2.50 35.43 24.34
N ASP A 239 1.92 35.73 25.50
CA ASP A 239 2.57 35.57 26.81
C ASP A 239 2.93 34.10 27.09
N TYR A 240 2.10 33.16 26.61
CA TYR A 240 2.36 31.72 26.69
C TYR A 240 3.62 31.30 25.94
N HIS A 241 3.88 31.87 24.75
CA HIS A 241 5.12 31.62 24.02
C HIS A 241 6.32 32.24 24.73
N LEU A 242 6.18 33.47 25.25
CA LEU A 242 7.25 34.13 25.98
C LEU A 242 7.65 33.35 27.25
N LYS A 243 6.66 32.91 28.05
CA LYS A 243 6.90 32.07 29.23
C LYS A 243 7.59 30.75 28.91
N PHE A 244 7.26 30.14 27.77
CA PHE A 244 7.99 28.95 27.31
C PHE A 244 9.47 29.26 27.02
N ILE A 245 9.74 30.35 26.29
CA ILE A 245 11.11 30.78 25.98
C ILE A 245 11.90 31.06 27.26
N GLU A 246 11.31 31.79 28.21
CA GLU A 246 11.89 32.05 29.53
C GLU A 246 12.24 30.75 30.25
N LYS A 247 11.29 29.81 30.35
CA LYS A 247 11.48 28.56 31.07
C LYS A 247 12.51 27.64 30.45
N TYR A 248 12.64 27.60 29.13
CA TYR A 248 13.71 26.83 28.49
C TYR A 248 15.07 27.55 28.57
N ALA A 249 15.10 28.88 28.54
CA ALA A 249 16.31 29.66 28.76
C ALA A 249 16.87 29.48 30.19
N GLU A 250 16.00 29.37 31.20
CA GLU A 250 16.38 29.00 32.58
C GLU A 250 17.10 27.63 32.64
N GLN A 251 16.84 26.73 31.70
CA GLN A 251 17.49 25.42 31.57
C GLN A 251 18.73 25.44 30.66
N GLY A 252 19.19 26.62 30.25
CA GLY A 252 20.33 26.79 29.35
C GLY A 252 20.05 26.47 27.89
N ILE A 253 18.77 26.45 27.47
CA ILE A 253 18.36 26.17 26.09
C ILE A 253 17.74 27.45 25.47
N PRO A 254 18.55 28.32 24.84
CA PRO A 254 18.02 29.51 24.17
C PRO A 254 17.27 29.13 22.89
N MET A 255 16.10 29.72 22.69
CA MET A 255 15.31 29.53 21.47
C MET A 255 15.85 30.43 20.34
N TRP A 256 16.18 29.82 19.20
CA TRP A 256 16.57 30.57 18.01
C TRP A 256 15.34 31.08 17.25
N ALA A 257 14.30 30.26 17.17
CA ALA A 257 13.03 30.66 16.55
C ALA A 257 11.82 30.00 17.21
N ILE A 258 10.66 30.63 17.06
CA ILE A 258 9.35 30.04 17.33
C ILE A 258 8.47 30.13 16.08
N THR A 259 7.54 29.20 15.92
CA THR A 259 6.50 29.29 14.90
C THR A 259 5.16 29.68 15.51
N THR A 260 4.26 30.25 14.71
CA THR A 260 2.95 30.68 15.22
C THR A 260 2.13 29.51 15.78
N THR A 261 2.11 28.38 15.06
CA THR A 261 1.45 27.11 15.40
C THR A 261 1.85 26.06 14.37
N ASN A 262 1.98 24.80 14.76
CA ASN A 262 2.19 23.67 13.84
C ASN A 262 0.94 23.40 12.97
N GLU A 263 1.11 23.34 11.65
CA GLU A 263 0.09 22.94 10.66
C GLU A 263 -1.30 23.57 10.89
N PRO A 264 -1.42 24.92 10.85
CA PRO A 264 -2.68 25.62 11.12
C PRO A 264 -3.83 25.21 10.22
N MET A 265 -3.58 24.68 9.01
CA MET A 265 -4.64 24.14 8.17
C MET A 265 -5.36 22.96 8.83
N ASN A 266 -4.69 22.12 9.63
CA ASN A 266 -5.32 20.99 10.31
C ASN A 266 -6.40 21.43 11.32
N GLY A 267 -6.23 22.60 11.94
CA GLY A 267 -7.24 23.17 12.84
C GLY A 267 -8.43 23.81 12.12
N LEU A 268 -8.36 24.01 10.80
CA LEU A 268 -9.46 24.51 9.96
C LEU A 268 -10.10 23.43 9.07
N VAL A 269 -9.33 22.42 8.70
CA VAL A 269 -9.76 21.27 7.89
C VAL A 269 -9.26 20.00 8.56
N PRO A 270 -9.95 19.50 9.61
CA PRO A 270 -9.45 18.41 10.44
C PRO A 270 -9.59 17.06 9.73
N LEU A 271 -8.60 16.71 8.92
CA LEU A 271 -8.49 15.39 8.27
C LEU A 271 -7.91 14.33 9.21
N LEU A 272 -7.13 14.76 10.20
CA LEU A 272 -6.48 13.94 11.22
C LEU A 272 -6.97 14.34 12.62
N LYS A 273 -7.08 13.37 13.52
CA LYS A 273 -7.41 13.62 14.94
C LYS A 273 -6.11 13.79 15.71
N ILE A 274 -5.45 14.93 15.65
CA ILE A 274 -4.20 15.22 16.38
C ILE A 274 -4.35 16.54 17.15
N ASN A 275 -3.41 16.85 18.04
CA ASN A 275 -3.36 18.17 18.68
C ASN A 275 -3.24 19.23 17.59
N SER A 276 -4.19 20.17 17.54
CA SER A 276 -4.22 21.15 16.46
C SER A 276 -4.93 22.42 16.88
N MET A 277 -4.49 23.55 16.33
CA MET A 277 -5.18 24.83 16.38
C MET A 277 -5.08 25.53 15.03
N GLY A 278 -6.19 26.12 14.57
CA GLY A 278 -6.30 26.68 13.24
C GLY A 278 -6.18 28.19 13.19
N TRP A 279 -5.51 28.69 12.15
CA TRP A 279 -5.41 30.11 11.84
C TRP A 279 -6.06 30.44 10.50
N THR A 280 -6.98 31.42 10.49
CA THR A 280 -7.31 32.14 9.25
C THR A 280 -6.23 33.18 8.98
N PRO A 281 -5.91 33.52 7.71
CA PRO A 281 -4.85 34.48 7.39
C PRO A 281 -4.95 35.80 8.15
N GLY A 282 -6.12 36.45 8.16
CA GLY A 282 -6.32 37.71 8.88
C GLY A 282 -6.20 37.59 10.42
N LEU A 283 -6.59 36.46 11.01
CA LEU A 283 -6.45 36.28 12.47
C LEU A 283 -4.99 36.01 12.86
N MET A 284 -4.25 35.26 12.05
CA MET A 284 -2.80 35.09 12.22
C MET A 284 -2.08 36.43 12.06
N ALA A 285 -2.44 37.21 11.03
CA ALA A 285 -1.85 38.53 10.81
C ALA A 285 -2.08 39.45 12.02
N LYS A 286 -3.32 39.48 12.54
CA LYS A 286 -3.66 40.19 13.77
C LYS A 286 -2.85 39.70 14.98
N TYR A 287 -2.80 38.40 15.21
CA TYR A 287 -2.06 37.80 16.32
C TYR A 287 -0.57 38.18 16.28
N ILE A 288 0.07 38.09 15.13
CA ILE A 288 1.49 38.43 14.98
C ILE A 288 1.71 39.94 15.16
N ALA A 289 0.93 40.78 14.45
CA ALA A 289 1.17 42.22 14.40
C ALA A 289 0.84 42.93 15.73
N GLU A 290 -0.24 42.53 16.39
CA GLU A 290 -0.77 43.23 17.57
C GLU A 290 -0.37 42.58 18.90
N HIS A 291 0.03 41.29 18.91
CA HIS A 291 0.28 40.54 20.14
C HIS A 291 1.66 39.86 20.18
N LEU A 292 1.88 38.80 19.38
CA LEU A 292 3.11 37.99 19.46
C LEU A 292 4.36 38.81 19.13
N GLY A 293 4.33 39.57 18.04
CA GLY A 293 5.45 40.41 17.61
C GLY A 293 5.88 41.42 18.69
N PRO A 294 4.98 42.31 19.15
CA PRO A 294 5.26 43.23 20.24
C PRO A 294 5.73 42.53 21.52
N THR A 295 5.10 41.42 21.91
CA THR A 295 5.43 40.68 23.14
C THR A 295 6.86 40.15 23.11
N ILE A 296 7.28 39.52 22.00
CA ILE A 296 8.64 39.01 21.85
C ILE A 296 9.65 40.16 21.72
N ARG A 297 9.38 41.15 20.85
CA ARG A 297 10.32 42.26 20.58
C ARG A 297 10.55 43.17 21.78
N ASN A 298 9.58 43.29 22.69
CA ASN A 298 9.73 44.08 23.93
C ASN A 298 10.27 43.27 25.12
N SER A 299 10.50 41.97 24.95
CA SER A 299 11.09 41.11 25.99
C SER A 299 12.62 41.10 25.94
N SER A 300 13.26 40.47 26.93
CA SER A 300 14.70 40.15 26.91
C SER A 300 15.09 39.17 25.79
N PHE A 301 14.13 38.50 25.16
CA PHE A 301 14.31 37.55 24.07
C PHE A 301 13.96 38.14 22.69
N ASN A 302 14.11 39.46 22.53
CA ASN A 302 13.75 40.20 21.32
C ASN A 302 14.41 39.71 20.03
N SER A 303 15.54 38.99 20.12
CA SER A 303 16.27 38.37 19.02
C SER A 303 15.68 37.05 18.52
N THR A 304 14.74 36.46 19.26
CA THR A 304 14.06 35.21 18.88
C THR A 304 13.28 35.42 17.59
N LYS A 305 13.52 34.57 16.59
CA LYS A 305 12.88 34.69 15.28
C LYS A 305 11.43 34.21 15.31
N ILE A 306 10.55 34.88 14.58
CA ILE A 306 9.15 34.50 14.43
C ILE A 306 8.93 33.95 13.02
N LEU A 307 8.56 32.67 12.95
CA LEU A 307 8.24 31.97 11.71
C LEU A 307 6.72 31.89 11.51
N ALA A 308 6.24 32.36 10.37
CA ALA A 308 4.82 32.27 10.02
C ALA A 308 4.48 30.92 9.35
N VAL A 309 3.18 30.58 9.41
CA VAL A 309 2.53 29.44 8.73
C VAL A 309 2.91 28.06 9.28
N ASP A 310 4.14 27.57 9.08
CA ASP A 310 4.59 26.23 9.52
C ASP A 310 3.69 25.08 9.02
N ASP A 311 3.49 25.02 7.70
CA ASP A 311 2.54 24.09 7.04
C ASP A 311 3.03 23.65 5.64
N GLN A 312 2.21 22.89 4.93
CA GLN A 312 2.52 22.34 3.60
C GLN A 312 2.81 23.41 2.55
N ARG A 313 3.76 23.14 1.64
CA ARG A 313 4.19 24.11 0.61
C ARG A 313 3.06 24.69 -0.27
N TYR A 314 1.96 23.95 -0.47
CA TYR A 314 0.82 24.41 -1.27
C TYR A 314 -0.09 25.42 -0.56
N THR A 315 -0.05 25.52 0.77
CA THR A 315 -0.87 26.49 1.52
C THR A 315 -0.17 27.84 1.67
N ILE A 316 1.16 27.82 1.74
CA ILE A 316 1.98 28.97 2.12
C ILE A 316 1.76 30.21 1.23
N PRO A 317 1.80 30.12 -0.12
CA PRO A 317 1.63 31.29 -0.97
C PRO A 317 0.31 32.01 -0.73
N PHE A 318 -0.76 31.27 -0.42
CA PHE A 318 -2.04 31.87 -0.07
C PHE A 318 -2.02 32.42 1.36
N TRP A 319 -1.63 31.62 2.36
CA TRP A 319 -1.72 32.01 3.77
C TRP A 319 -0.85 33.23 4.10
N PHE A 320 0.41 33.22 3.67
CA PHE A 320 1.35 34.28 4.02
C PHE A 320 1.07 35.56 3.25
N ASN A 321 0.92 35.49 1.92
CA ASN A 321 0.64 36.68 1.12
C ASN A 321 -0.71 37.31 1.49
N ARG A 322 -1.72 36.49 1.83
CA ARG A 322 -3.01 37.02 2.30
C ARG A 322 -2.89 37.67 3.68
N ALA A 323 -2.16 37.05 4.61
CA ALA A 323 -1.91 37.65 5.93
C ALA A 323 -1.18 39.00 5.80
N ALA A 324 -0.15 39.08 4.96
CA ALA A 324 0.57 40.32 4.66
C ALA A 324 -0.32 41.38 3.99
N SER A 325 -1.26 40.96 3.14
CA SER A 325 -2.23 41.88 2.54
C SER A 325 -3.32 42.34 3.53
N ASP A 326 -3.76 41.48 4.45
CA ASP A 326 -4.81 41.79 5.42
C ASP A 326 -4.28 42.73 6.53
N ASN A 327 -3.03 42.55 6.97
CA ASN A 327 -2.35 43.45 7.88
C ASN A 327 -0.84 43.53 7.56
N PRO A 328 -0.38 44.57 6.83
CA PRO A 328 1.02 44.72 6.43
C PRO A 328 2.01 44.80 7.61
N GLU A 329 1.56 45.21 8.80
CA GLU A 329 2.41 45.27 10.01
C GLU A 329 2.99 43.90 10.38
N VAL A 330 2.37 42.80 9.94
CA VAL A 330 2.89 41.44 10.12
C VAL A 330 4.33 41.30 9.57
N LEU A 331 4.66 42.02 8.50
CA LEU A 331 5.97 41.97 7.86
C LEU A 331 7.06 42.59 8.72
N LYS A 332 6.74 43.42 9.72
CA LYS A 332 7.74 43.95 10.66
C LYS A 332 8.24 42.90 11.65
N TYR A 333 7.39 41.91 11.95
CA TYR A 333 7.66 40.93 13.01
C TYR A 333 8.04 39.55 12.47
N VAL A 334 7.53 39.16 11.30
CA VAL A 334 7.90 37.87 10.69
C VAL A 334 9.31 37.94 10.15
N ASP A 335 10.16 37.01 10.59
CA ASP A 335 11.53 36.85 10.09
C ASP A 335 11.59 35.86 8.90
N GLY A 336 10.72 34.84 8.91
CA GLY A 336 10.67 33.82 7.87
C GLY A 336 9.39 32.98 7.90
N VAL A 337 9.32 31.96 7.05
CA VAL A 337 8.14 31.10 6.88
C VAL A 337 8.54 29.64 7.00
N GLY A 338 7.84 28.88 7.85
CA GLY A 338 8.03 27.44 8.03
C GLY A 338 7.31 26.61 6.97
N VAL A 339 7.97 25.59 6.44
CA VAL A 339 7.52 24.78 5.30
C VAL A 339 7.68 23.27 5.58
N HIS A 340 6.58 22.53 5.44
CA HIS A 340 6.51 21.07 5.66
C HIS A 340 6.54 20.24 4.36
N TRP A 341 6.87 18.94 4.48
CA TRP A 341 6.98 17.95 3.39
C TRP A 341 6.06 16.73 3.58
N TYR A 342 4.76 16.86 3.26
CA TYR A 342 3.81 15.71 3.19
C TYR A 342 2.93 15.73 1.93
N GLY A 343 2.67 16.91 1.37
CA GLY A 343 1.79 17.10 0.20
C GLY A 343 2.51 17.39 -1.11
N ASP A 344 3.81 17.13 -1.19
CA ASP A 344 4.67 17.62 -2.28
C ASP A 344 4.30 17.05 -3.67
N PHE A 345 3.60 15.93 -3.72
CA PHE A 345 2.99 15.38 -4.94
C PHE A 345 1.87 16.26 -5.52
N LEU A 346 1.32 17.22 -4.78
CA LEU A 346 0.23 18.11 -5.20
C LEU A 346 0.73 19.32 -5.99
N THR A 347 1.87 19.90 -5.59
CA THR A 347 2.43 21.12 -6.19
C THR A 347 3.96 21.08 -6.13
N PRO A 348 4.72 21.50 -7.15
CA PRO A 348 6.19 21.54 -7.14
C PRO A 348 6.76 22.60 -6.17
N ALA A 349 8.04 22.47 -5.77
CA ALA A 349 8.69 23.44 -4.87
C ALA A 349 8.72 24.87 -5.43
N ALA A 350 8.66 25.00 -6.76
CA ALA A 350 8.62 26.28 -7.48
C ALA A 350 7.48 27.22 -7.03
N VAL A 351 6.40 26.70 -6.42
CA VAL A 351 5.30 27.53 -5.90
C VAL A 351 5.76 28.52 -4.80
N LEU A 352 6.80 28.14 -4.04
CA LEU A 352 7.36 28.98 -2.99
C LEU A 352 8.13 30.19 -3.53
N LYS A 353 8.53 30.16 -4.82
CA LYS A 353 9.13 31.34 -5.49
C LYS A 353 8.19 32.54 -5.46
N GLU A 354 6.88 32.34 -5.41
CA GLU A 354 5.91 33.44 -5.31
C GLU A 354 6.07 34.22 -4.01
N VAL A 355 6.28 33.53 -2.89
CA VAL A 355 6.43 34.13 -1.56
C VAL A 355 7.69 34.97 -1.50
N TYR A 356 8.82 34.39 -1.89
CA TYR A 356 10.09 35.10 -1.93
C TYR A 356 10.08 36.28 -2.91
N LYS A 357 9.49 36.14 -4.11
CA LYS A 357 9.39 37.26 -5.06
C LYS A 357 8.62 38.45 -4.50
N LYS A 358 7.60 38.21 -3.68
CA LYS A 358 6.79 39.27 -3.05
C LYS A 358 7.42 39.81 -1.77
N HIS A 359 8.13 38.97 -1.03
CA HIS A 359 8.70 39.26 0.29
C HIS A 359 10.16 38.78 0.35
N PRO A 360 11.09 39.42 -0.39
CA PRO A 360 12.47 38.94 -0.54
C PRO A 360 13.31 39.06 0.74
N ASP A 361 12.85 39.81 1.72
CA ASP A 361 13.47 39.97 3.03
C ASP A 361 13.10 38.83 4.02
N LYS A 362 12.20 37.92 3.63
CA LYS A 362 11.71 36.81 4.48
C LYS A 362 12.30 35.48 4.03
N PHE A 363 13.02 34.80 4.92
CA PHE A 363 13.61 33.49 4.60
C PHE A 363 12.59 32.35 4.67
N LEU A 364 12.87 31.25 3.95
CA LEU A 364 12.07 30.03 3.98
C LEU A 364 12.82 28.93 4.74
N LEU A 365 12.13 28.28 5.67
CA LEU A 365 12.71 27.25 6.53
C LEU A 365 12.00 25.90 6.35
N GLY A 366 12.75 24.84 6.07
CA GLY A 366 12.22 23.49 6.13
C GLY A 366 12.12 23.01 7.57
N THR A 367 10.94 23.16 8.17
CA THR A 367 10.73 22.90 9.60
C THR A 367 10.29 21.48 9.91
N GLU A 368 9.73 20.74 8.94
CA GLU A 368 9.33 19.35 9.14
C GLU A 368 9.35 18.54 7.84
N ALA A 369 9.88 17.33 7.90
CA ALA A 369 9.78 16.31 6.86
C ALA A 369 9.68 14.92 7.50
N SER A 370 8.90 14.02 6.88
CA SER A 370 8.87 12.62 7.29
C SER A 370 8.39 11.70 6.17
N ALA A 371 8.85 10.44 6.21
CA ALA A 371 8.36 9.36 5.36
C ALA A 371 7.38 8.43 6.10
N GLY A 372 6.47 7.80 5.35
CA GLY A 372 5.52 6.82 5.90
C GLY A 372 4.31 7.44 6.63
N TYR A 373 3.98 8.70 6.30
CA TYR A 373 2.86 9.48 6.84
C TYR A 373 1.48 9.09 6.26
N LEU A 374 1.44 8.34 5.15
CA LEU A 374 0.18 7.95 4.52
C LEU A 374 -0.48 6.79 5.28
N PRO A 375 -1.83 6.76 5.41
CA PRO A 375 -2.54 5.73 6.20
C PRO A 375 -2.36 4.28 5.74
N TYR A 376 -1.80 4.07 4.55
CA TYR A 376 -1.60 2.78 3.91
C TYR A 376 -0.11 2.42 3.73
N ASP A 377 0.80 3.34 4.04
CA ASP A 377 2.23 3.06 4.04
C ASP A 377 2.61 2.33 5.33
N LYS A 378 3.62 1.45 5.25
CA LYS A 378 4.25 0.92 6.45
C LYS A 378 5.03 2.05 7.10
N SER A 379 4.80 2.30 8.39
CA SER A 379 5.49 3.37 9.13
C SER A 379 7.01 3.20 9.06
N VAL A 380 7.48 1.97 9.28
CA VAL A 380 8.91 1.60 9.25
C VAL A 380 9.20 0.64 8.10
N ILE A 381 10.24 0.93 7.33
CA ILE A 381 10.82 0.03 6.32
C ILE A 381 12.34 0.05 6.48
N LEU A 382 12.88 -0.98 7.14
CA LEU A 382 14.31 -1.06 7.46
C LEU A 382 15.16 -1.12 6.21
N GLY A 383 16.18 -0.27 6.16
CA GLY A 383 17.13 -0.24 5.05
C GLY A 383 16.53 0.28 3.73
N SER A 384 15.40 1.00 3.77
CA SER A 384 14.77 1.47 2.53
C SER A 384 15.61 2.55 1.82
N TRP A 385 16.26 2.16 0.73
CA TRP A 385 17.06 3.08 -0.11
C TRP A 385 16.18 4.15 -0.75
N ARG A 386 14.96 3.79 -1.14
CA ARG A 386 13.99 4.71 -1.70
C ARG A 386 13.68 5.88 -0.76
N ARG A 387 13.51 5.62 0.54
CA ARG A 387 13.31 6.69 1.51
C ARG A 387 14.51 7.63 1.56
N ALA A 388 15.73 7.08 1.56
CA ALA A 388 16.94 7.91 1.50
C ALA A 388 16.98 8.78 0.22
N GLU A 389 16.61 8.21 -0.93
CA GLU A 389 16.49 8.96 -2.19
C GLU A 389 15.42 10.06 -2.12
N ASP A 390 14.26 9.80 -1.52
CA ASP A 390 13.19 10.79 -1.34
C ASP A 390 13.67 11.96 -0.46
N TYR A 391 14.38 11.67 0.65
CA TYR A 391 14.99 12.67 1.52
C TYR A 391 16.04 13.52 0.79
N VAL A 392 17.00 12.88 0.11
CA VAL A 392 18.07 13.59 -0.62
C VAL A 392 17.49 14.41 -1.77
N SER A 393 16.54 13.85 -2.52
CA SER A 393 15.87 14.56 -3.62
C SER A 393 15.10 15.78 -3.10
N ASN A 394 14.43 15.66 -1.95
CA ASN A 394 13.76 16.81 -1.34
C ASN A 394 14.75 17.89 -0.89
N ILE A 395 15.86 17.50 -0.25
CA ILE A 395 16.92 18.43 0.15
C ILE A 395 17.46 19.17 -1.08
N ILE A 396 17.82 18.44 -2.15
CA ILE A 396 18.36 19.01 -3.38
C ILE A 396 17.32 19.89 -4.10
N GLU A 397 16.06 19.46 -4.21
CA GLU A 397 14.98 20.26 -4.84
C GLU A 397 14.80 21.59 -4.10
N ARG A 398 14.79 21.58 -2.76
CA ARG A 398 14.62 22.79 -1.96
C ARG A 398 15.83 23.72 -2.03
N ILE A 399 17.05 23.16 -1.93
CA ILE A 399 18.27 23.95 -2.14
C ILE A 399 18.22 24.56 -3.54
N GLY A 400 18.03 23.73 -4.56
CA GLY A 400 18.10 24.08 -5.98
C GLY A 400 17.08 25.14 -6.39
N GLU A 401 15.80 24.94 -6.08
CA GLU A 401 14.73 25.87 -6.48
C GLU A 401 14.81 27.22 -5.76
N TRP A 402 15.34 27.26 -4.55
CA TRP A 402 15.52 28.50 -3.79
C TRP A 402 16.84 29.20 -4.10
N SER A 403 17.80 28.47 -4.71
CA SER A 403 18.99 29.07 -5.31
C SER A 403 18.73 29.76 -6.65
N VAL A 404 17.65 29.52 -7.40
CA VAL A 404 17.44 30.25 -8.69
C VAL A 404 16.90 31.69 -8.52
N ALA A 405 17.18 32.32 -7.37
CA ALA A 405 16.76 33.67 -7.02
C ALA A 405 17.98 34.62 -7.00
N GLN A 406 17.83 35.82 -7.56
CA GLN A 406 18.90 36.79 -7.84
C GLN A 406 19.86 37.09 -6.65
N PRO A 407 21.09 37.60 -6.94
CA PRO A 407 22.24 37.53 -6.03
C PRO A 407 22.23 38.44 -4.80
N SER A 408 21.16 39.17 -4.50
CA SER A 408 21.25 40.37 -3.66
C SER A 408 20.46 40.40 -2.35
N TYR A 409 19.81 39.33 -1.89
CA TYR A 409 19.13 39.35 -0.58
C TYR A 409 19.23 38.03 0.20
N ALA A 410 19.43 38.14 1.52
CA ALA A 410 19.83 37.09 2.46
C ALA A 410 18.77 36.00 2.67
N ASN A 411 18.68 35.06 1.75
CA ASN A 411 17.94 33.82 1.94
C ASN A 411 18.75 32.88 2.85
N ARG A 412 18.06 32.20 3.77
CA ARG A 412 18.62 31.31 4.79
C ARG A 412 17.89 29.97 4.75
N LEU A 413 18.60 28.88 4.48
CA LEU A 413 18.01 27.54 4.32
C LEU A 413 18.44 26.60 5.46
N SER A 414 17.49 25.99 6.15
CA SER A 414 17.75 24.77 6.95
C SER A 414 16.70 23.71 6.72
N LEU A 415 17.06 22.46 7.01
CA LEU A 415 16.15 21.31 6.98
C LEU A 415 16.15 20.63 8.34
N ILE A 416 14.97 20.54 8.95
CA ILE A 416 14.72 19.80 10.19
C ILE A 416 13.91 18.56 9.83
N ASP A 417 14.51 17.39 10.01
CA ASP A 417 13.88 16.09 9.87
C ASP A 417 13.27 15.63 11.20
N SER A 418 12.25 14.78 11.17
CA SER A 418 11.72 14.18 12.41
C SER A 418 12.56 12.96 12.81
N LEU A 419 13.28 13.05 13.94
CA LEU A 419 13.97 11.89 14.51
C LEU A 419 12.91 10.96 15.14
N THR A 420 12.48 9.93 14.42
CA THR A 420 11.59 8.90 14.99
C THR A 420 12.17 7.50 14.76
N ASN A 421 12.41 6.73 15.80
CA ASN A 421 12.88 5.34 15.65
C ASN A 421 11.75 4.31 15.67
N ASP A 422 12.10 3.07 15.34
CA ASP A 422 11.25 2.02 14.75
C ASP A 422 10.12 1.41 15.61
N VAL A 423 9.73 2.10 16.67
CA VAL A 423 8.44 1.93 17.31
C VAL A 423 7.82 3.32 17.31
N CYS A 424 6.79 3.55 16.49
CA CYS A 424 5.88 4.67 16.70
C CYS A 424 5.59 4.70 18.21
N GLY A 425 6.08 5.74 18.90
CA GLY A 425 5.95 5.89 20.35
C GLY A 425 4.47 5.84 20.74
N PRO A 426 4.11 5.67 22.02
CA PRO A 426 2.71 5.53 22.42
C PRO A 426 1.94 6.76 21.94
N PRO A 427 1.07 6.69 20.93
CA PRO A 427 0.39 7.88 20.45
C PRO A 427 -0.89 8.03 21.26
N ALA A 428 -1.16 9.22 21.79
CA ALA A 428 -2.51 9.54 22.25
C ALA A 428 -3.52 9.55 21.08
N PHE A 429 -3.01 9.78 19.87
CA PHE A 429 -3.76 9.77 18.62
C PHE A 429 -2.93 9.12 17.52
N ARG A 430 -3.51 8.18 16.76
CA ARG A 430 -2.81 7.37 15.74
C ARG A 430 -2.29 8.23 14.56
N GLY A 431 -1.17 8.93 14.76
CA GLY A 431 -0.27 9.45 13.72
C GLY A 431 0.90 8.49 13.53
N LEU A 432 1.30 8.23 12.29
CA LEU A 432 2.31 7.23 11.91
C LEU A 432 3.35 7.93 11.05
N CYS A 433 4.62 7.91 11.44
CA CYS A 433 5.78 8.27 10.59
C CYS A 433 6.95 7.37 11.01
N GLY A 434 7.91 7.16 10.10
CA GLY A 434 9.15 6.45 10.41
C GLY A 434 10.37 7.34 10.28
N GLY A 435 11.39 7.05 11.06
CA GLY A 435 12.74 7.62 10.95
C GLY A 435 13.81 6.53 11.10
N LEU A 436 14.98 6.89 11.62
CA LEU A 436 16.26 6.42 11.08
C LEU A 436 16.99 5.27 11.83
N THR A 437 16.42 4.60 12.83
CA THR A 437 17.12 3.46 13.50
C THR A 437 16.21 2.37 14.15
N ALA A 438 16.55 1.07 13.97
CA ALA A 438 15.88 -0.13 14.54
C ALA A 438 16.79 -1.22 15.07
N LEU A 439 16.23 -1.95 16.04
CA LEU A 439 16.67 -3.24 16.58
C LEU A 439 15.73 -4.41 16.15
N PRO A 440 16.25 -5.59 15.74
CA PRO A 440 15.44 -6.81 15.59
C PRO A 440 15.96 -8.04 16.37
N ARG A 441 15.05 -8.99 16.61
CA ARG A 441 15.34 -10.37 17.06
C ARG A 441 15.27 -11.37 15.88
N LYS A 442 16.16 -12.38 15.91
CA LYS A 442 16.38 -13.45 14.92
C LYS A 442 15.52 -14.71 15.15
N ASN A 443 15.22 -15.50 14.10
CA ASN A 443 15.87 -16.81 13.85
C ASN A 443 15.36 -17.56 12.58
N ASN A 444 16.29 -18.30 11.98
CA ASN A 444 16.25 -19.09 10.75
C ASN A 444 15.66 -20.51 10.94
N ILE A 445 15.32 -21.22 9.84
CA ILE A 445 15.98 -22.47 9.37
C ILE A 445 15.30 -23.00 8.08
N VAL A 446 16.15 -23.52 7.18
CA VAL A 446 15.93 -24.09 5.83
C VAL A 446 15.73 -25.61 5.89
N LYS A 447 15.03 -26.24 4.90
CA LYS A 447 15.40 -27.54 4.30
C LYS A 447 14.69 -27.82 2.95
N LYS A 448 15.40 -28.49 2.03
CA LYS A 448 15.08 -28.82 0.62
C LYS A 448 14.56 -30.29 0.45
N PRO A 449 14.08 -30.70 -0.75
CA PRO A 449 13.00 -31.68 -0.94
C PRO A 449 13.44 -33.08 -1.43
N THR A 450 12.49 -34.02 -1.54
CA THR A 450 12.67 -35.36 -2.13
C THR A 450 11.54 -35.74 -3.12
N LYS A 451 11.92 -36.32 -4.27
CA LYS A 451 11.08 -36.84 -5.37
C LYS A 451 10.50 -38.24 -5.09
N LYS A 452 9.31 -38.57 -5.65
CA LYS A 452 9.10 -39.67 -6.64
C LYS A 452 7.64 -39.90 -7.09
N ASN A 453 7.47 -39.90 -8.41
CA ASN A 453 6.73 -40.77 -9.35
C ASN A 453 5.21 -41.07 -9.30
N ASN A 454 4.56 -40.60 -10.38
CA ASN A 454 3.67 -41.26 -11.36
C ASN A 454 2.56 -42.23 -10.91
N ARG A 455 1.30 -41.80 -11.10
CA ARG A 455 0.21 -42.61 -11.72
C ARG A 455 -0.65 -41.73 -12.63
N SER A 456 -1.05 -42.30 -13.76
CA SER A 456 -1.83 -41.73 -14.86
C SER A 456 -3.24 -41.29 -14.44
N ASP A 457 -3.62 -40.07 -14.82
CA ASP A 457 -4.84 -39.36 -14.37
C ASP A 457 -5.95 -39.42 -15.46
N PRO A 458 -7.25 -39.59 -15.10
CA PRO A 458 -8.38 -39.85 -16.02
C PRO A 458 -8.82 -38.65 -16.90
N ASN A 459 -7.96 -37.65 -17.07
CA ASN A 459 -8.29 -36.31 -17.58
C ASN A 459 -8.32 -36.19 -19.11
N ASP A 460 -8.34 -37.30 -19.86
CA ASP A 460 -8.25 -37.27 -21.32
C ASP A 460 -9.53 -36.70 -22.00
N ASP A 461 -10.66 -36.66 -21.28
CA ASP A 461 -11.95 -36.18 -21.77
C ASP A 461 -12.13 -34.64 -21.76
N LEU A 462 -11.20 -33.87 -21.18
CA LEU A 462 -11.32 -32.40 -21.05
C LEU A 462 -10.83 -31.59 -22.27
N TRP A 463 -10.18 -32.23 -23.25
CA TRP A 463 -9.57 -31.56 -24.40
C TRP A 463 -10.49 -31.48 -25.62
N GLN A 464 -11.62 -30.76 -25.52
CA GLN A 464 -12.53 -30.58 -26.66
C GLN A 464 -12.15 -29.37 -27.54
N SER A 465 -12.08 -29.66 -28.85
CA SER A 465 -11.93 -28.80 -30.05
C SER A 465 -10.50 -28.44 -30.53
N ASN A 466 -10.27 -28.69 -31.82
CA ASN A 466 -9.05 -28.36 -32.59
C ASN A 466 -8.85 -26.83 -32.70
N LEU A 467 -8.33 -26.18 -31.66
CA LEU A 467 -7.91 -24.78 -31.74
C LEU A 467 -6.38 -24.68 -31.72
N ASP A 468 -5.81 -24.29 -32.86
CA ASP A 468 -4.43 -23.84 -32.93
C ASP A 468 -4.24 -22.56 -32.09
N LEU A 469 -3.21 -22.56 -31.25
CA LEU A 469 -2.81 -21.40 -30.45
C LEU A 469 -2.44 -20.23 -31.38
N ARG A 470 -2.92 -19.04 -31.03
CA ARG A 470 -2.67 -17.80 -31.77
C ARG A 470 -1.99 -16.82 -30.84
N LEU A 471 -0.70 -16.62 -31.07
CA LEU A 471 0.10 -15.65 -30.33
C LEU A 471 0.19 -14.36 -31.14
N SER A 472 0.53 -13.26 -30.49
CA SER A 472 0.93 -12.04 -31.18
C SER A 472 1.94 -11.25 -30.39
N THR A 473 2.66 -10.36 -31.06
CA THR A 473 3.41 -9.27 -30.43
C THR A 473 2.92 -7.93 -30.90
N TRP A 474 2.91 -6.95 -30.00
CA TRP A 474 2.49 -5.59 -30.32
C TRP A 474 3.09 -4.57 -29.36
N ASN A 475 3.99 -3.73 -29.87
CA ASN A 475 4.36 -2.50 -29.17
C ASN A 475 3.17 -1.52 -29.23
N VAL A 476 2.64 -1.17 -28.05
CA VAL A 476 1.40 -0.38 -27.90
C VAL A 476 1.64 1.08 -27.54
N LEU A 477 2.92 1.49 -27.42
CA LEU A 477 3.44 2.80 -26.99
C LEU A 477 3.02 3.24 -25.58
N SER A 478 1.75 3.12 -25.21
CA SER A 478 1.27 3.37 -23.86
C SER A 478 -0.16 2.86 -23.68
N LEU A 479 -0.35 1.99 -22.70
CA LEU A 479 -1.67 1.57 -22.21
C LEU A 479 -2.21 2.47 -21.09
N TYR A 480 -1.41 3.41 -20.59
CA TYR A 480 -1.83 4.35 -19.54
C TYR A 480 -2.88 5.36 -20.04
N ARG A 481 -2.95 5.57 -21.36
CA ARG A 481 -3.93 6.45 -21.99
C ARG A 481 -5.37 5.96 -21.72
N PRO A 482 -6.32 6.87 -21.40
CA PRO A 482 -7.72 6.49 -21.21
C PRO A 482 -8.26 5.71 -22.41
N GLY A 483 -8.79 4.50 -22.17
CA GLY A 483 -9.39 3.67 -23.20
C GLY A 483 -8.44 2.78 -24.02
N ALA A 484 -7.12 2.98 -23.93
CA ALA A 484 -6.14 2.24 -24.75
C ALA A 484 -6.16 0.73 -24.49
N LEU A 485 -6.21 0.30 -23.23
CA LEU A 485 -6.32 -1.12 -22.86
C LEU A 485 -7.62 -1.77 -23.36
N TYR A 486 -8.73 -1.03 -23.32
CA TYR A 486 -10.02 -1.51 -23.83
C TYR A 486 -9.99 -1.67 -25.35
N GLN A 487 -9.49 -0.67 -26.07
CA GLN A 487 -9.31 -0.71 -27.52
C GLN A 487 -8.41 -1.87 -27.94
N THR A 488 -7.27 -2.04 -27.26
CA THR A 488 -6.30 -3.12 -27.54
C THR A 488 -6.95 -4.49 -27.35
N ASN A 489 -7.63 -4.73 -26.23
CA ASN A 489 -8.33 -6.00 -25.97
C ASN A 489 -9.42 -6.29 -27.03
N LYS A 490 -10.16 -5.27 -27.48
CA LYS A 490 -11.19 -5.41 -28.51
C LYS A 490 -10.60 -5.81 -29.87
N GLU A 491 -9.48 -5.19 -30.28
CA GLU A 491 -8.80 -5.56 -31.52
C GLU A 491 -8.24 -6.99 -31.46
N LEU A 492 -7.62 -7.39 -30.34
CA LEU A 492 -7.14 -8.77 -30.18
C LEU A 492 -8.27 -9.79 -30.27
N GLN A 493 -9.43 -9.50 -29.67
CA GLN A 493 -10.62 -10.34 -29.79
C GLN A 493 -11.12 -10.45 -31.23
N ARG A 494 -11.11 -9.34 -31.98
CA ARG A 494 -11.49 -9.30 -33.39
C ARG A 494 -10.59 -10.18 -34.27
N TYR A 495 -9.29 -10.22 -34.01
CA TYR A 495 -8.34 -11.09 -34.72
C TYR A 495 -8.27 -12.52 -34.15
N ASN A 496 -9.09 -12.83 -33.13
CA ASN A 496 -9.10 -14.10 -32.40
C ASN A 496 -7.70 -14.49 -31.88
N ILE A 497 -6.97 -13.51 -31.33
CA ILE A 497 -5.69 -13.74 -30.67
C ILE A 497 -5.93 -14.29 -29.27
N HIS A 498 -5.21 -15.35 -28.93
CA HIS A 498 -5.34 -16.02 -27.63
C HIS A 498 -4.46 -15.38 -26.56
N ILE A 499 -3.20 -15.05 -26.90
CA ILE A 499 -2.22 -14.42 -26.02
C ILE A 499 -1.45 -13.38 -26.84
N ALA A 500 -1.36 -12.15 -26.35
CA ALA A 500 -0.55 -11.10 -26.95
C ALA A 500 0.57 -10.66 -26.01
N ALA A 501 1.81 -10.72 -26.47
CA ALA A 501 2.97 -10.07 -25.87
C ALA A 501 2.90 -8.57 -26.20
N LEU A 502 2.88 -7.71 -25.20
CA LEU A 502 2.78 -6.26 -25.35
C LEU A 502 4.07 -5.61 -24.84
N GLN A 503 4.57 -4.63 -25.59
CA GLN A 503 5.73 -3.79 -25.23
C GLN A 503 5.30 -2.32 -25.11
N GLU A 504 6.10 -1.51 -24.42
CA GLU A 504 5.79 -0.13 -24.04
C GLU A 504 4.41 0.02 -23.37
N VAL A 505 4.13 -0.83 -22.38
CA VAL A 505 2.91 -0.73 -21.58
C VAL A 505 2.85 0.61 -20.83
N ARG A 506 4.00 1.11 -20.35
CA ARG A 506 4.21 2.35 -19.59
C ARG A 506 3.37 2.42 -18.30
N TRP A 507 3.20 1.28 -17.64
CA TRP A 507 2.58 1.17 -16.31
C TRP A 507 3.68 0.91 -15.28
N PRO A 508 3.68 1.63 -14.14
CA PRO A 508 4.67 1.41 -13.10
C PRO A 508 4.36 0.14 -12.28
N GLY A 509 5.42 -0.50 -11.80
CA GLY A 509 5.38 -1.75 -11.04
C GLY A 509 4.93 -2.96 -11.87
N HIS A 510 4.70 -4.06 -11.18
CA HIS A 510 4.26 -5.33 -11.77
C HIS A 510 2.93 -5.79 -11.18
N GLY A 511 2.12 -6.49 -11.98
CA GLY A 511 0.84 -7.00 -11.50
C GLY A 511 -0.02 -7.68 -12.54
N GLU A 512 -1.24 -8.02 -12.13
CA GLU A 512 -2.25 -8.60 -13.00
C GLU A 512 -3.58 -7.84 -12.89
N CYS A 513 -4.37 -7.84 -13.95
CA CYS A 513 -5.61 -7.10 -14.09
C CYS A 513 -6.59 -7.90 -14.97
N LEU A 514 -7.69 -8.37 -14.39
CA LEU A 514 -8.77 -9.02 -15.13
C LEU A 514 -9.61 -7.95 -15.84
N LEU A 515 -9.85 -8.08 -17.14
CA LEU A 515 -10.66 -7.12 -17.89
C LEU A 515 -12.14 -7.51 -17.90
N GLU A 516 -13.00 -6.52 -18.15
CA GLU A 516 -14.40 -6.80 -18.46
C GLU A 516 -14.49 -7.67 -19.72
N GLY A 517 -15.15 -8.83 -19.61
CA GLY A 517 -15.16 -9.86 -20.66
C GLY A 517 -14.31 -11.09 -20.34
N GLY A 518 -13.51 -11.05 -19.26
CA GLY A 518 -12.79 -12.21 -18.72
C GLY A 518 -11.37 -12.43 -19.26
N SER A 519 -10.82 -11.51 -20.06
CA SER A 519 -9.40 -11.51 -20.43
C SER A 519 -8.53 -11.14 -19.22
N LEU A 520 -7.33 -11.69 -19.10
CA LEU A 520 -6.36 -11.39 -18.04
C LEU A 520 -5.17 -10.62 -18.63
N PHE A 521 -4.88 -9.45 -18.10
CA PHE A 521 -3.69 -8.68 -18.42
C PHE A 521 -2.65 -8.85 -17.30
N MET A 522 -1.43 -9.24 -17.63
CA MET A 522 -0.29 -9.33 -16.70
C MET A 522 0.79 -8.38 -17.21
N TYR A 523 1.38 -7.57 -16.34
CA TYR A 523 2.34 -6.55 -16.73
C TYR A 523 3.54 -6.51 -15.77
N SER A 524 4.66 -6.08 -16.33
CA SER A 524 5.92 -5.73 -15.70
C SER A 524 6.27 -4.31 -16.11
N GLY A 525 6.81 -3.53 -15.19
CA GLY A 525 7.18 -2.15 -15.42
C GLY A 525 8.01 -1.61 -14.25
N PRO A 526 8.55 -0.40 -14.38
CA PRO A 526 9.54 0.13 -13.43
C PRO A 526 8.95 0.38 -12.04
N ASP A 527 9.67 -0.02 -11.00
CA ASP A 527 9.24 0.12 -9.59
C ASP A 527 9.40 1.56 -9.04
N TYR A 528 10.09 2.43 -9.77
CA TYR A 528 10.34 3.84 -9.41
C TYR A 528 9.22 4.81 -9.87
N GLY A 529 8.09 4.30 -10.35
CA GLY A 529 6.86 5.09 -10.55
C GLY A 529 6.81 5.95 -11.81
N LYS A 530 7.85 5.97 -12.66
CA LYS A 530 7.79 6.63 -13.98
C LYS A 530 6.99 5.78 -14.98
N HIS A 531 6.36 6.46 -15.94
CA HIS A 531 5.58 5.85 -17.01
C HIS A 531 6.44 5.58 -18.26
N GLU A 532 7.49 4.80 -18.09
CA GLU A 532 8.48 4.47 -19.13
C GLU A 532 8.61 2.94 -19.23
N TYR A 533 9.07 2.44 -20.39
CA TYR A 533 9.20 1.00 -20.67
C TYR A 533 7.93 0.18 -20.36
N GLY A 534 8.08 -1.09 -20.04
CA GLY A 534 7.02 -1.97 -19.58
C GLY A 534 6.65 -3.03 -20.60
N THR A 535 6.65 -4.29 -20.16
CA THR A 535 6.23 -5.45 -20.94
C THR A 535 5.06 -6.16 -20.27
N GLY A 536 4.30 -6.94 -21.03
CA GLY A 536 3.22 -7.70 -20.45
C GLY A 536 2.57 -8.69 -21.40
N PHE A 537 1.65 -9.48 -20.87
CA PHE A 537 0.83 -10.41 -21.64
C PHE A 537 -0.66 -10.10 -21.45
N LEU A 538 -1.37 -9.95 -22.57
CA LEU A 538 -2.83 -9.89 -22.59
C LEU A 538 -3.39 -11.24 -23.05
N VAL A 539 -3.97 -11.99 -22.11
CA VAL A 539 -4.49 -13.34 -22.29
C VAL A 539 -6.00 -13.30 -22.43
N SER A 540 -6.53 -13.82 -23.54
CA SER A 540 -7.97 -13.89 -23.79
C SER A 540 -8.67 -14.83 -22.79
N LYS A 541 -9.96 -14.60 -22.53
CA LYS A 541 -10.80 -15.46 -21.65
C LYS A 541 -10.64 -16.96 -21.93
N LYS A 542 -10.48 -17.35 -23.21
CA LYS A 542 -10.34 -18.75 -23.63
C LYS A 542 -9.02 -19.36 -23.17
N ALA A 543 -7.95 -18.57 -23.08
CA ALA A 543 -6.60 -19.04 -22.77
C ALA A 543 -6.20 -18.86 -21.29
N VAL A 544 -6.96 -18.11 -20.48
CA VAL A 544 -6.67 -17.88 -19.05
C VAL A 544 -6.51 -19.21 -18.29
N GLY A 545 -7.36 -20.20 -18.58
CA GLY A 545 -7.30 -21.52 -17.93
C GLY A 545 -6.00 -22.29 -18.19
N SER A 546 -5.26 -21.94 -19.24
CA SER A 546 -3.99 -22.59 -19.59
C SER A 546 -2.77 -21.91 -18.95
N VAL A 547 -2.90 -20.79 -18.25
CA VAL A 547 -1.76 -20.09 -17.64
C VAL A 547 -1.27 -20.85 -16.41
N LEU A 548 0.03 -21.22 -16.40
CA LEU A 548 0.68 -21.91 -15.28
C LEU A 548 1.47 -20.94 -14.39
N LYS A 549 2.24 -20.03 -14.99
CA LYS A 549 3.11 -19.12 -14.26
C LYS A 549 3.36 -17.84 -15.06
N PHE A 550 3.45 -16.72 -14.37
CA PHE A 550 3.95 -15.46 -14.90
C PHE A 550 5.11 -14.98 -14.03
N VAL A 551 6.22 -14.60 -14.66
CA VAL A 551 7.42 -14.10 -13.99
C VAL A 551 7.78 -12.75 -14.59
N SER A 552 7.87 -11.75 -13.72
CA SER A 552 8.42 -10.44 -14.02
C SER A 552 9.93 -10.53 -13.84
N VAL A 553 10.71 -10.43 -14.92
CA VAL A 553 12.18 -10.51 -14.83
C VAL A 553 12.75 -9.09 -14.68
N SER A 554 12.38 -8.20 -15.60
CA SER A 554 12.69 -6.77 -15.58
C SER A 554 11.53 -5.97 -16.22
N GLU A 555 11.63 -4.65 -16.24
CA GLU A 555 10.67 -3.76 -16.92
C GLU A 555 10.56 -4.03 -18.43
N ILE A 556 11.59 -4.62 -19.04
CA ILE A 556 11.68 -4.91 -20.47
C ILE A 556 11.63 -6.41 -20.81
N ILE A 557 11.67 -7.31 -19.81
CA ILE A 557 11.57 -8.76 -20.01
C ILE A 557 10.55 -9.39 -19.05
N CYS A 558 9.61 -10.17 -19.59
CA CYS A 558 8.71 -11.00 -18.78
C CYS A 558 8.45 -12.38 -19.40
N LEU A 559 8.18 -13.37 -18.56
CA LEU A 559 7.99 -14.77 -18.94
C LEU A 559 6.58 -15.24 -18.60
N LEU A 560 5.91 -15.86 -19.57
CA LEU A 560 4.62 -16.53 -19.40
C LEU A 560 4.76 -18.02 -19.73
N ARG A 561 4.46 -18.87 -18.76
CA ARG A 561 4.39 -20.32 -18.93
C ARG A 561 2.94 -20.78 -19.02
N ILE A 562 2.61 -21.53 -20.06
CA ILE A 562 1.27 -22.07 -20.31
C ILE A 562 1.29 -23.59 -20.48
N LYS A 563 0.18 -24.23 -20.10
CA LYS A 563 -0.08 -25.66 -20.29
C LYS A 563 -0.65 -25.92 -21.69
N SER A 564 -0.05 -26.87 -22.40
CA SER A 564 -0.60 -27.45 -23.62
C SER A 564 -0.75 -28.97 -23.47
N LYS A 565 -1.48 -29.62 -24.39
CA LYS A 565 -1.78 -31.06 -24.33
C LYS A 565 -0.52 -31.95 -24.29
N PHE A 566 0.51 -31.59 -25.05
CA PHE A 566 1.72 -32.42 -25.21
C PHE A 566 2.87 -31.92 -24.33
N ASN A 567 3.36 -30.70 -24.57
CA ASN A 567 4.44 -30.07 -23.81
C ASN A 567 3.99 -28.70 -23.32
N ASN A 568 4.47 -28.26 -22.15
CA ASN A 568 4.26 -26.88 -21.71
C ASN A 568 5.00 -25.91 -22.63
N ILE A 569 4.47 -24.69 -22.78
CA ILE A 569 5.06 -23.66 -23.63
C ILE A 569 5.45 -22.49 -22.74
N SER A 570 6.70 -22.07 -22.84
CA SER A 570 7.25 -20.92 -22.14
C SER A 570 7.52 -19.81 -23.16
N ILE A 571 6.85 -18.68 -22.96
CA ILE A 571 6.86 -17.52 -23.87
C ILE A 571 7.57 -16.37 -23.16
N LEU A 572 8.75 -16.00 -23.66
CA LEU A 572 9.54 -14.88 -23.16
C LEU A 572 9.22 -13.65 -24.02
N ASN A 573 8.70 -12.60 -23.39
CA ASN A 573 8.44 -11.31 -24.02
C ASN A 573 9.59 -10.35 -23.71
N ALA A 574 10.17 -9.75 -24.75
CA ALA A 574 11.29 -8.82 -24.62
C ALA A 574 11.06 -7.51 -25.40
N TYR A 575 11.61 -6.42 -24.88
CA TYR A 575 11.73 -5.13 -25.54
C TYR A 575 13.20 -4.69 -25.54
N ALA A 576 13.88 -4.81 -26.67
CA ALA A 576 15.30 -4.52 -26.76
C ALA A 576 15.57 -3.00 -26.90
N PRO A 577 16.73 -2.51 -26.45
CA PRO A 577 17.16 -1.14 -26.72
C PRO A 577 17.21 -0.81 -28.22
N THR A 578 17.04 0.47 -28.56
CA THR A 578 17.13 0.94 -29.95
C THR A 578 18.55 0.81 -30.50
N GLU A 579 18.72 0.82 -31.82
CA GLU A 579 20.05 0.71 -32.46
C GLU A 579 21.05 1.79 -31.99
N GLN A 580 20.54 2.98 -31.66
CA GLN A 580 21.33 4.14 -31.18
C GLN A 580 21.67 4.07 -29.68
N ALA A 581 21.18 3.05 -28.96
CA ALA A 581 21.55 2.86 -27.56
C ALA A 581 23.02 2.47 -27.44
N ASP A 582 23.61 2.77 -26.29
CA ASP A 582 24.97 2.39 -25.95
C ASP A 582 25.13 0.86 -25.95
N ASP A 583 26.32 0.39 -26.34
CA ASP A 583 26.60 -1.04 -26.41
C ASP A 583 26.51 -1.71 -25.03
N GLY A 584 26.80 -0.99 -23.94
CA GLY A 584 26.64 -1.47 -22.57
C GLY A 584 25.18 -1.84 -22.23
N ALA A 585 24.21 -0.98 -22.58
CA ALA A 585 22.79 -1.29 -22.40
C ALA A 585 22.31 -2.44 -23.29
N LYS A 586 22.84 -2.56 -24.51
CA LYS A 586 22.53 -3.71 -25.40
C LYS A 586 23.08 -5.01 -24.81
N ASP A 587 24.32 -5.01 -24.33
CA ASP A 587 24.96 -6.18 -23.72
C ASP A 587 24.21 -6.63 -22.46
N SER A 588 23.91 -5.69 -21.56
CA SER A 588 23.14 -5.97 -20.35
C SER A 588 21.75 -6.55 -20.66
N PHE A 589 21.09 -6.06 -21.72
CA PHE A 589 19.80 -6.62 -22.16
C PHE A 589 19.93 -8.09 -22.60
N TYR A 590 20.95 -8.43 -23.39
CA TYR A 590 21.14 -9.81 -23.85
C TYR A 590 21.60 -10.74 -22.72
N GLU A 591 22.39 -10.27 -21.75
CA GLU A 591 22.73 -11.01 -20.52
C GLU A 591 21.49 -11.35 -19.69
N ASP A 592 20.59 -10.38 -19.49
CA ASP A 592 19.32 -10.59 -18.80
C ASP A 592 18.40 -11.54 -19.57
N LEU A 593 18.37 -11.42 -20.90
CA LEU A 593 17.59 -12.29 -21.78
C LEU A 593 18.08 -13.74 -21.71
N GLU A 594 19.40 -13.96 -21.73
CA GLU A 594 20.01 -15.27 -21.57
C GLU A 594 19.72 -15.86 -20.19
N THR A 595 19.90 -15.07 -19.13
CA THR A 595 19.59 -15.48 -17.77
C THR A 595 18.13 -15.89 -17.62
N ALA A 596 17.20 -15.13 -18.21
CA ALA A 596 15.78 -15.45 -18.21
C ALA A 596 15.47 -16.72 -19.02
N PHE A 597 16.15 -16.93 -20.15
CA PHE A 597 15.98 -18.10 -21.00
C PHE A 597 16.48 -19.39 -20.34
N ASP A 598 17.59 -19.31 -19.60
CA ASP A 598 18.21 -20.44 -18.90
C ASP A 598 17.42 -20.87 -17.66
N GLN A 599 16.63 -19.97 -17.07
CA GLN A 599 15.68 -20.32 -16.00
C GLN A 599 14.47 -21.13 -16.50
N ILE A 600 14.24 -21.22 -17.82
CA ILE A 600 13.11 -21.96 -18.39
C ILE A 600 13.42 -23.47 -18.40
N PRO A 601 12.52 -24.33 -17.90
CA PRO A 601 12.74 -25.78 -17.91
C PRO A 601 13.02 -26.36 -19.30
N ASP A 602 13.98 -27.27 -19.42
CA ASP A 602 14.44 -27.81 -20.71
C ASP A 602 13.39 -28.66 -21.45
N TYR A 603 12.39 -29.17 -20.75
CA TYR A 603 11.30 -29.94 -21.34
C TYR A 603 10.17 -29.04 -21.90
N ASP A 604 10.19 -27.74 -21.62
CA ASP A 604 9.22 -26.79 -22.17
C ASP A 604 9.60 -26.36 -23.60
N THR A 605 8.62 -26.15 -24.46
CA THR A 605 8.85 -25.47 -25.74
C THR A 605 9.10 -23.98 -25.48
N LYS A 606 10.30 -23.49 -25.81
CA LYS A 606 10.73 -22.10 -25.60
C LYS A 606 10.40 -21.25 -26.84
N ILE A 607 9.65 -20.16 -26.63
CA ILE A 607 9.34 -19.16 -27.64
C ILE A 607 9.80 -17.81 -27.11
N VAL A 608 10.61 -17.09 -27.88
CA VAL A 608 11.03 -15.73 -27.56
C VAL A 608 10.36 -14.79 -28.56
N ILE A 609 9.66 -13.77 -28.09
CA ILE A 609 8.82 -12.92 -28.92
C ILE A 609 8.90 -11.47 -28.42
N GLY A 610 8.93 -10.50 -29.32
CA GLY A 610 9.00 -9.12 -28.87
C GLY A 610 9.38 -8.14 -29.95
N ASP A 611 9.65 -6.92 -29.49
CA ASP A 611 10.20 -5.84 -30.29
C ASP A 611 11.70 -5.77 -29.97
N PHE A 612 12.52 -6.22 -30.92
CA PHE A 612 13.96 -6.36 -30.73
C PHE A 612 14.75 -5.19 -31.32
N ASN A 613 14.06 -4.21 -31.94
CA ASN A 613 14.73 -3.13 -32.66
C ASN A 613 15.83 -3.62 -33.62
N ALA A 614 15.70 -4.86 -34.13
CA ALA A 614 16.71 -5.58 -34.86
C ALA A 614 16.29 -5.74 -36.32
N LYS A 615 17.14 -5.35 -37.26
CA LYS A 615 16.96 -5.64 -38.69
C LYS A 615 17.76 -6.89 -38.99
N VAL A 616 17.09 -8.01 -39.22
CA VAL A 616 17.71 -9.27 -39.63
C VAL A 616 17.74 -9.32 -41.16
N GLY A 617 18.87 -9.66 -41.77
CA GLY A 617 19.06 -9.76 -43.21
C GLY A 617 18.72 -11.14 -43.80
N ARG A 618 19.32 -11.47 -44.95
CA ARG A 618 19.17 -12.76 -45.66
C ARG A 618 20.52 -13.44 -45.91
N GLU A 619 21.53 -13.13 -45.11
CA GLU A 619 22.89 -13.60 -45.30
C GLU A 619 22.99 -15.13 -45.18
N GLU A 620 23.65 -15.77 -46.13
CA GLU A 620 23.78 -17.23 -46.16
C GLU A 620 24.59 -17.78 -44.98
N ALA A 621 25.55 -16.98 -44.48
CA ALA A 621 26.43 -17.35 -43.36
C ALA A 621 25.69 -17.67 -42.05
N TYR A 622 24.47 -17.17 -41.87
CA TYR A 622 23.68 -17.33 -40.65
C TYR A 622 22.53 -18.34 -40.81
N GLN A 623 22.48 -19.10 -41.91
CA GLN A 623 21.55 -20.21 -42.06
C GLN A 623 22.07 -21.44 -41.28
N PRO A 624 21.21 -22.22 -40.59
CA PRO A 624 19.74 -22.21 -40.65
C PRO A 624 19.03 -21.32 -39.62
N THR A 625 19.75 -20.50 -38.85
CA THR A 625 19.18 -19.64 -37.78
C THR A 625 18.21 -18.59 -38.35
N ILE A 626 18.53 -18.01 -39.51
CA ILE A 626 17.69 -17.04 -40.24
C ILE A 626 17.13 -17.63 -41.54
N GLY A 627 16.03 -17.05 -42.03
CA GLY A 627 15.36 -17.47 -43.26
C GLY A 627 15.60 -16.54 -44.46
N LEU A 628 15.24 -17.03 -45.65
CA LEU A 628 15.42 -16.35 -46.93
C LEU A 628 14.42 -15.19 -47.19
N PHE A 629 13.42 -15.01 -46.33
CA PHE A 629 12.27 -14.15 -46.59
C PHE A 629 12.18 -12.94 -45.64
N SER A 630 13.32 -12.47 -45.12
CA SER A 630 13.38 -11.20 -44.38
C SER A 630 13.09 -9.99 -45.27
N LYS A 631 12.60 -8.88 -44.70
CA LYS A 631 12.43 -7.62 -45.44
C LYS A 631 13.75 -6.97 -45.85
N HIS A 632 14.81 -7.18 -45.07
CA HIS A 632 16.11 -6.51 -45.24
C HIS A 632 17.12 -7.44 -45.92
N PRO A 633 18.03 -6.92 -46.76
CA PRO A 633 19.10 -7.73 -47.35
C PRO A 633 20.24 -8.03 -46.37
N VAL A 634 20.57 -7.08 -45.49
CA VAL A 634 21.70 -7.13 -44.56
C VAL A 634 21.21 -6.84 -43.13
N SER A 635 21.83 -7.50 -42.16
CA SER A 635 21.56 -7.33 -40.74
C SER A 635 22.26 -6.08 -40.19
N ASN A 636 21.60 -5.38 -39.27
CA ASN A 636 22.22 -4.30 -38.50
C ASN A 636 22.86 -4.83 -37.20
N ASP A 637 23.44 -3.97 -36.36
CA ASP A 637 24.14 -4.40 -35.14
C ASP A 637 23.21 -5.19 -34.19
N ASN A 638 22.03 -4.64 -33.88
CA ASN A 638 21.02 -5.37 -33.11
C ASN A 638 20.58 -6.68 -33.78
N GLY A 639 20.57 -6.73 -35.12
CA GLY A 639 20.31 -7.92 -35.92
C GLY A 639 21.37 -9.00 -35.71
N LEU A 640 22.66 -8.64 -35.75
CA LEU A 640 23.78 -9.55 -35.52
C LEU A 640 23.78 -10.09 -34.09
N ARG A 641 23.51 -9.24 -33.10
CA ARG A 641 23.38 -9.64 -31.70
C ARG A 641 22.22 -10.62 -31.48
N LEU A 642 21.07 -10.38 -32.11
CA LEU A 642 19.93 -11.31 -32.06
C LEU A 642 20.25 -12.65 -32.74
N ILE A 643 20.97 -12.64 -33.86
CA ILE A 643 21.43 -13.85 -34.56
C ILE A 643 22.42 -14.63 -33.69
N SER A 644 23.35 -13.93 -33.02
CA SER A 644 24.33 -14.53 -32.11
C SER A 644 23.63 -15.24 -30.95
N PHE A 645 22.70 -14.56 -30.29
CA PHE A 645 21.84 -15.14 -29.23
C PHE A 645 21.03 -16.34 -29.75
N ALA A 646 20.41 -16.22 -30.92
CA ALA A 646 19.63 -17.30 -31.49
C ALA A 646 20.50 -18.52 -31.82
N SER A 647 21.70 -18.30 -32.33
CA SER A 647 22.64 -19.38 -32.65
C SER A 647 23.20 -20.05 -31.39
N SER A 648 23.55 -19.28 -30.36
CA SER A 648 24.09 -19.80 -29.08
C SER A 648 23.07 -20.65 -28.32
N LYS A 649 21.78 -20.29 -28.38
CA LYS A 649 20.68 -21.00 -27.70
C LYS A 649 19.92 -21.98 -28.62
N SER A 650 20.44 -22.28 -29.82
CA SER A 650 19.83 -23.20 -30.79
C SER A 650 18.36 -22.85 -31.13
N MET A 651 18.11 -21.57 -31.38
CA MET A 651 16.83 -21.01 -31.77
C MET A 651 16.81 -20.61 -33.24
N VAL A 652 15.61 -20.58 -33.83
CA VAL A 652 15.39 -20.19 -35.22
C VAL A 652 14.47 -18.97 -35.28
N ILE A 653 14.85 -17.94 -36.04
CA ILE A 653 14.10 -16.69 -36.21
C ILE A 653 12.97 -16.89 -37.23
N LYS A 654 11.83 -17.42 -36.78
CA LYS A 654 10.67 -17.79 -37.63
C LYS A 654 10.05 -16.62 -38.39
N SER A 655 10.20 -15.38 -37.93
CA SER A 655 9.69 -14.21 -38.66
C SER A 655 10.36 -13.95 -40.02
N THR A 656 11.48 -14.60 -40.32
CA THR A 656 12.23 -14.45 -41.59
C THR A 656 12.07 -15.64 -42.55
N ILE A 657 11.30 -16.67 -42.18
CA ILE A 657 11.23 -17.95 -42.92
C ILE A 657 10.01 -18.07 -43.85
N PHE A 658 8.93 -17.32 -43.60
CA PHE A 658 7.68 -17.51 -44.34
C PHE A 658 7.58 -16.59 -45.57
N PRO A 659 7.20 -17.12 -46.74
CA PRO A 659 7.00 -16.30 -47.93
C PRO A 659 5.72 -15.47 -47.81
N HIS A 660 5.88 -14.15 -47.72
CA HIS A 660 4.76 -13.20 -47.69
C HIS A 660 5.01 -12.00 -48.61
N LYS A 661 3.92 -11.32 -48.99
CA LYS A 661 4.01 -10.02 -49.70
C LYS A 661 4.73 -9.01 -48.80
N ALA A 662 5.49 -8.10 -49.39
CA ALA A 662 6.28 -7.08 -48.66
C ALA A 662 5.45 -6.26 -47.64
N ILE A 663 4.14 -6.10 -47.88
CA ILE A 663 3.18 -5.43 -47.00
C ILE A 663 2.89 -6.16 -45.68
N HIS A 664 3.18 -7.46 -45.59
CA HIS A 664 2.97 -8.31 -44.41
C HIS A 664 4.26 -8.64 -43.66
N LEU A 665 5.41 -8.23 -44.22
CA LEU A 665 6.74 -8.37 -43.60
C LEU A 665 7.09 -7.16 -42.72
N GLY A 666 6.58 -5.96 -43.05
CA GLY A 666 6.79 -4.77 -42.24
C GLY A 666 6.05 -4.83 -40.91
N THR A 667 6.74 -4.52 -39.82
CA THR A 667 6.20 -4.54 -38.45
C THR A 667 6.16 -3.16 -37.81
N TRP A 668 7.01 -2.22 -38.26
CA TRP A 668 7.03 -0.83 -37.81
C TRP A 668 7.01 0.15 -38.98
N LYS A 669 6.32 1.29 -38.81
CA LYS A 669 6.28 2.39 -39.78
C LYS A 669 6.78 3.67 -39.14
N SER A 670 7.71 4.36 -39.81
CA SER A 670 8.26 5.63 -39.33
C SER A 670 7.24 6.76 -39.29
N HIS A 671 7.52 7.77 -38.47
CA HIS A 671 6.65 8.95 -38.25
C HIS A 671 6.42 9.78 -39.52
N ASP A 672 7.37 9.78 -40.45
CA ASP A 672 7.27 10.43 -41.77
C ASP A 672 6.40 9.63 -42.76
N GLY A 673 6.00 8.42 -42.40
CA GLY A 673 5.16 7.53 -43.18
C GLY A 673 5.87 6.86 -44.37
N ARG A 674 7.18 7.08 -44.56
CA ARG A 674 7.94 6.66 -45.75
C ARG A 674 8.69 5.35 -45.55
N THR A 675 9.21 5.11 -44.35
CA THR A 675 10.04 3.94 -44.04
C THR A 675 9.21 2.88 -43.31
N VAL A 676 9.34 1.63 -43.74
CA VAL A 676 8.72 0.48 -43.09
C VAL A 676 9.81 -0.54 -42.82
N ASN A 677 10.00 -0.92 -41.56
CA ASN A 677 11.01 -1.90 -41.15
C ASN A 677 10.36 -3.14 -40.54
N GLN A 678 11.07 -4.26 -40.61
CA GLN A 678 10.80 -5.45 -39.82
C GLN A 678 11.77 -5.42 -38.63
N ILE A 679 11.22 -5.25 -37.42
CA ILE A 679 11.98 -5.17 -36.15
C ILE A 679 11.35 -5.97 -35.00
N ASP A 680 10.11 -6.43 -35.19
CA ASP A 680 9.43 -7.34 -34.27
C ASP A 680 9.69 -8.79 -34.70
N HIS A 681 10.32 -9.58 -33.82
CA HIS A 681 10.78 -10.92 -34.14
C HIS A 681 10.16 -12.00 -33.25
N VAL A 682 10.06 -13.21 -33.83
CA VAL A 682 9.53 -14.40 -33.16
C VAL A 682 10.54 -15.52 -33.38
N LEU A 683 11.12 -16.00 -32.29
CA LEU A 683 12.09 -17.06 -32.25
C LEU A 683 11.47 -18.28 -31.58
N ILE A 684 11.84 -19.47 -32.05
CA ILE A 684 11.47 -20.74 -31.43
C ILE A 684 12.67 -21.66 -31.41
N ASP A 685 12.75 -22.48 -30.37
CA ASP A 685 13.67 -23.60 -30.26
C ASP A 685 13.68 -24.46 -31.54
N GLU A 686 14.87 -24.75 -32.06
CA GLU A 686 15.06 -25.48 -33.31
C GLU A 686 14.31 -26.82 -33.32
N ARG A 687 14.30 -27.55 -32.20
CA ARG A 687 13.62 -28.85 -32.09
C ARG A 687 12.11 -28.76 -32.32
N HIS A 688 11.53 -27.58 -32.11
CA HIS A 688 10.10 -27.29 -32.24
C HIS A 688 9.79 -26.34 -33.40
N LYS A 689 10.73 -26.08 -34.32
CA LYS A 689 10.55 -25.10 -35.41
C LYS A 689 9.35 -25.35 -36.34
N SER A 690 8.88 -26.59 -36.43
CA SER A 690 7.68 -27.00 -37.18
C SER A 690 6.36 -26.61 -36.51
N MET A 691 6.40 -26.22 -35.23
CA MET A 691 5.21 -25.85 -34.46
C MET A 691 4.66 -24.48 -34.87
N VAL A 692 5.54 -23.54 -35.22
CA VAL A 692 5.14 -22.24 -35.77
C VAL A 692 4.83 -22.41 -37.26
N GLN A 693 3.58 -22.15 -37.63
CA GLN A 693 3.03 -22.39 -38.98
C GLN A 693 3.02 -21.13 -39.84
N ASP A 694 2.95 -19.94 -39.24
CA ASP A 694 2.78 -18.67 -39.94
C ASP A 694 3.14 -17.50 -39.01
N VAL A 695 3.85 -16.48 -39.53
CA VAL A 695 4.16 -15.22 -38.83
C VAL A 695 3.95 -14.06 -39.80
N ARG A 696 2.99 -13.17 -39.53
CA ARG A 696 2.65 -12.05 -40.43
C ARG A 696 2.11 -10.83 -39.70
N SER A 697 2.26 -9.64 -40.28
CA SER A 697 1.71 -8.39 -39.74
C SER A 697 0.28 -8.08 -40.19
N TYR A 698 -0.53 -7.53 -39.26
CA TYR A 698 -1.92 -7.11 -39.46
C TYR A 698 -2.05 -5.59 -39.41
N ARG A 699 -1.96 -4.95 -40.58
CA ARG A 699 -2.02 -3.48 -40.70
C ARG A 699 -3.37 -2.85 -40.28
N GLY A 700 -4.47 -3.56 -40.49
CA GLY A 700 -5.82 -3.11 -40.12
C GLY A 700 -6.17 -3.16 -38.63
N ALA A 701 -5.25 -3.61 -37.76
CA ALA A 701 -5.39 -3.54 -36.31
C ALA A 701 -5.06 -2.11 -35.83
N ASP A 702 -5.84 -1.55 -34.91
CA ASP A 702 -5.62 -0.19 -34.43
C ASP A 702 -5.66 -0.08 -32.90
N CYS A 703 -4.50 0.20 -32.30
CA CYS A 703 -4.37 0.59 -30.89
C CYS A 703 -3.72 1.97 -30.72
N ASP A 704 -3.68 2.79 -31.79
CA ASP A 704 -2.98 4.08 -31.77
C ASP A 704 -1.45 3.97 -31.61
N SER A 705 -0.87 2.92 -32.20
CA SER A 705 0.56 2.61 -32.31
C SER A 705 1.06 2.76 -33.77
N ASP A 706 2.35 3.04 -33.91
CA ASP A 706 3.15 3.03 -35.15
C ASP A 706 3.67 1.62 -35.51
N HIS A 707 3.54 0.65 -34.60
CA HIS A 707 3.74 -0.77 -34.87
C HIS A 707 2.46 -1.47 -35.34
N TYR A 708 2.64 -2.43 -36.24
CA TYR A 708 1.62 -3.36 -36.68
C TYR A 708 1.55 -4.57 -35.76
N LEU A 709 0.34 -5.06 -35.50
CA LEU A 709 0.14 -6.29 -34.76
C LEU A 709 0.74 -7.48 -35.53
N VAL A 710 1.76 -8.13 -34.98
CA VAL A 710 2.37 -9.32 -35.59
C VAL A 710 1.70 -10.56 -35.02
N GLY A 711 1.00 -11.32 -35.85
CA GLY A 711 0.33 -12.55 -35.44
C GLY A 711 1.10 -13.80 -35.80
N VAL A 712 1.06 -14.77 -34.88
CA VAL A 712 1.76 -16.05 -34.98
C VAL A 712 0.74 -17.18 -34.84
N LYS A 713 0.74 -18.11 -35.79
CA LYS A 713 -0.03 -19.35 -35.69
C LYS A 713 0.86 -20.47 -35.17
N VAL A 714 0.49 -21.04 -34.04
CA VAL A 714 1.24 -22.10 -33.36
C VAL A 714 0.38 -23.35 -33.29
N LYS A 715 0.90 -24.47 -33.79
CA LYS A 715 0.26 -25.79 -33.73
C LYS A 715 0.36 -26.36 -32.32
N ALA A 716 -0.47 -25.85 -31.41
CA ALA A 716 -0.53 -26.26 -30.02
C ALA A 716 -1.98 -26.33 -29.53
N LYS A 717 -2.33 -27.41 -28.84
CA LYS A 717 -3.65 -27.56 -28.21
C LYS A 717 -3.62 -27.00 -26.79
N ILE A 718 -4.38 -25.95 -26.52
CA ILE A 718 -4.50 -25.33 -25.19
C ILE A 718 -5.84 -25.69 -24.54
N ASN A 719 -5.88 -25.69 -23.20
CA ASN A 719 -7.10 -25.99 -22.46
C ASN A 719 -8.02 -24.76 -22.50
N ALA A 720 -9.04 -24.81 -23.36
CA ALA A 720 -10.03 -23.76 -23.48
C ALA A 720 -11.15 -23.97 -22.44
N THR A 721 -11.01 -23.35 -21.28
CA THR A 721 -12.04 -23.43 -20.23
C THR A 721 -13.27 -22.59 -20.59
N ASN A 722 -14.36 -23.25 -21.00
CA ASN A 722 -15.68 -22.64 -21.03
C ASN A 722 -16.21 -22.53 -19.59
N PHE A 723 -15.83 -21.46 -18.88
CA PHE A 723 -16.42 -21.14 -17.57
C PHE A 723 -17.94 -20.90 -17.71
N LYS A 724 -18.76 -21.94 -17.48
CA LYS A 724 -20.18 -21.76 -17.18
C LYS A 724 -20.27 -21.13 -15.80
N GLN A 725 -20.91 -19.96 -15.70
CA GLN A 725 -21.11 -19.37 -14.38
C GLN A 725 -22.05 -20.29 -13.58
N PRO A 726 -21.71 -20.62 -12.32
CA PRO A 726 -22.60 -21.40 -11.48
C PRO A 726 -23.91 -20.62 -11.28
N ILE A 727 -25.03 -21.33 -11.45
CA ILE A 727 -26.37 -20.80 -11.20
C ILE A 727 -26.45 -20.54 -9.70
N ARG A 728 -26.44 -19.27 -9.30
CA ARG A 728 -26.63 -18.86 -7.91
C ARG A 728 -28.11 -18.68 -7.63
N GLU A 729 -28.56 -19.14 -6.47
CA GLU A 729 -29.90 -18.80 -5.99
C GLU A 729 -30.07 -17.27 -5.93
N PRO A 730 -31.18 -16.73 -6.45
CA PRO A 730 -31.46 -15.31 -6.40
C PRO A 730 -31.75 -14.87 -4.95
N MET A 731 -31.15 -13.76 -4.52
CA MET A 731 -31.43 -13.18 -3.20
C MET A 731 -32.80 -12.49 -3.18
N ILE A 732 -33.53 -12.62 -2.07
CA ILE A 732 -34.80 -11.94 -1.80
C ILE A 732 -34.57 -10.43 -1.63
N ASN A 733 -35.46 -9.60 -2.17
CA ASN A 733 -35.38 -8.15 -2.06
C ASN A 733 -35.94 -7.64 -0.72
N THR A 734 -35.11 -7.64 0.33
CA THR A 734 -35.50 -7.18 1.66
C THR A 734 -35.71 -5.67 1.78
N ASP A 735 -35.27 -4.87 0.80
CA ASP A 735 -35.36 -3.42 0.86
C ASP A 735 -36.83 -2.94 0.77
N SER A 736 -37.70 -3.73 0.11
CA SER A 736 -39.14 -3.46 0.02
C SER A 736 -39.90 -3.60 1.35
N LEU A 737 -39.31 -4.24 2.37
CA LEU A 737 -39.92 -4.37 3.70
C LEU A 737 -39.94 -3.07 4.50
N GLN A 738 -39.24 -2.03 4.03
CA GLN A 738 -39.33 -0.69 4.61
C GLN A 738 -40.68 -0.01 4.31
N ASP A 739 -41.38 -0.45 3.27
CA ASP A 739 -42.72 0.01 2.98
C ASP A 739 -43.75 -0.77 3.82
N ASN A 740 -44.56 -0.02 4.59
CA ASN A 740 -45.57 -0.58 5.48
C ASN A 740 -46.65 -1.38 4.73
N THR A 741 -46.97 -1.04 3.49
CA THR A 741 -48.01 -1.77 2.73
C THR A 741 -47.51 -3.14 2.30
N THR A 742 -46.30 -3.19 1.74
CA THR A 742 -45.62 -4.42 1.35
C THR A 742 -45.34 -5.32 2.55
N CYS A 743 -44.93 -4.75 3.69
CA CYS A 743 -44.70 -5.51 4.92
C CYS A 743 -46.00 -6.15 5.45
N ARG A 744 -47.15 -5.45 5.39
CA ARG A 744 -48.45 -6.01 5.79
C ARG A 744 -48.89 -7.15 4.87
N ALA A 745 -48.72 -6.99 3.56
CA ALA A 745 -49.02 -8.04 2.58
C ALA A 745 -48.17 -9.30 2.80
N PHE A 746 -46.88 -9.12 3.10
CA PHE A 746 -45.97 -10.21 3.43
C PHE A 746 -46.42 -10.96 4.70
N ASN A 747 -46.79 -10.23 5.75
CA ASN A 747 -47.26 -10.84 7.01
C ASN A 747 -48.58 -11.57 6.87
N LEU A 748 -49.52 -11.03 6.08
CA LEU A 748 -50.80 -11.67 5.81
C LEU A 748 -50.63 -13.00 5.07
N GLU A 749 -49.82 -13.01 4.00
CA GLU A 749 -49.55 -14.23 3.23
C GLU A 749 -48.83 -15.28 4.08
N LEU A 750 -47.84 -14.89 4.90
CA LEU A 750 -47.19 -15.80 5.85
C LEU A 750 -48.19 -16.39 6.85
N ASN A 751 -49.06 -15.57 7.44
CA ASN A 751 -50.07 -16.03 8.39
C ASN A 751 -51.01 -17.07 7.76
N ASN A 752 -51.45 -16.87 6.52
CA ASN A 752 -52.32 -17.80 5.82
C ASN A 752 -51.59 -19.13 5.56
N ARG A 753 -50.37 -19.09 5.04
CA ARG A 753 -49.57 -20.28 4.74
C ARG A 753 -49.19 -21.08 5.99
N PHE A 754 -48.91 -20.41 7.10
CA PHE A 754 -48.59 -21.10 8.35
C PHE A 754 -49.82 -21.72 9.04
N ARG A 755 -51.04 -21.24 8.77
CA ARG A 755 -52.29 -21.85 9.27
C ARG A 755 -52.64 -23.16 8.54
N GLU A 756 -52.21 -23.29 7.29
CA GLU A 756 -52.43 -24.48 6.45
C GLU A 756 -51.46 -25.64 6.77
N LEU A 757 -50.47 -25.43 7.65
CA LEU A 757 -49.48 -26.44 8.02
C LEU A 757 -49.91 -27.26 9.22
N ASP A 758 -50.01 -28.57 9.02
CA ASP A 758 -50.16 -29.53 10.12
C ASP A 758 -48.92 -29.54 11.04
N LYS A 759 -49.12 -29.86 12.31
CA LYS A 759 -48.03 -30.05 13.28
C LYS A 759 -47.31 -31.35 12.94
N THR A 760 -46.08 -31.27 12.42
CA THR A 760 -45.25 -32.43 12.10
C THR A 760 -44.45 -32.90 13.32
N VAL A 761 -44.29 -34.22 13.47
CA VAL A 761 -43.56 -34.83 14.60
C VAL A 761 -42.04 -34.74 14.43
N ASP A 762 -41.52 -34.48 13.23
CA ASP A 762 -40.07 -34.39 12.98
C ASP A 762 -39.59 -32.93 12.89
N ILE A 763 -38.63 -32.56 13.75
CA ILE A 763 -37.96 -31.25 13.79
C ILE A 763 -37.32 -30.90 12.42
N HIS A 764 -36.79 -31.89 11.69
CA HIS A 764 -36.17 -31.66 10.39
C HIS A 764 -37.18 -31.26 9.32
N MET A 765 -38.31 -31.98 9.25
CA MET A 765 -39.38 -31.67 8.31
C MET A 765 -40.06 -30.34 8.63
N ASP A 766 -40.30 -30.03 9.91
CA ASP A 766 -40.90 -28.76 10.34
C ASP A 766 -40.04 -27.55 9.93
N TRP A 767 -38.71 -27.65 10.11
CA TRP A 767 -37.78 -26.62 9.65
C TRP A 767 -37.78 -26.48 8.12
N GLU A 768 -37.76 -27.59 7.37
CA GLU A 768 -37.73 -27.55 5.90
C GLU A 768 -39.00 -26.90 5.33
N GLN A 769 -40.17 -27.28 5.84
CA GLN A 769 -41.46 -26.69 5.47
C GLN A 769 -41.50 -25.19 5.79
N THR A 770 -41.07 -24.81 6.99
CA THR A 770 -41.00 -23.41 7.43
C THR A 770 -40.07 -22.60 6.53
N LYS A 771 -38.87 -23.12 6.24
CA LYS A 771 -37.89 -22.49 5.35
C LYS A 771 -38.46 -22.28 3.94
N GLN A 772 -39.07 -23.32 3.37
CA GLN A 772 -39.59 -23.28 2.01
C GLN A 772 -40.71 -22.24 1.87
N ILE A 773 -41.64 -22.18 2.83
CA ILE A 773 -42.72 -21.19 2.84
C ILE A 773 -42.17 -19.76 2.94
N VAL A 774 -41.22 -19.52 3.84
CA VAL A 774 -40.60 -18.19 3.98
C VAL A 774 -39.89 -17.77 2.69
N LYS A 775 -39.18 -18.69 2.02
CA LYS A 775 -38.51 -18.41 0.74
C LYS A 775 -39.52 -18.15 -0.37
N ASP A 776 -40.57 -18.96 -0.48
CA ASP A 776 -41.59 -18.83 -1.53
C ASP A 776 -42.41 -17.56 -1.38
N VAL A 777 -42.91 -17.27 -0.18
CA VAL A 777 -43.63 -16.03 0.13
C VAL A 777 -42.71 -14.82 -0.04
N GLY A 778 -41.46 -14.92 0.39
CA GLY A 778 -40.46 -13.87 0.20
C GLY A 778 -40.20 -13.56 -1.27
N ILE A 779 -40.05 -14.58 -2.13
CA ILE A 779 -39.86 -14.38 -3.57
C ILE A 779 -41.14 -13.86 -4.24
N ARG A 780 -42.32 -14.37 -3.85
CA ARG A 780 -43.62 -13.98 -4.42
C ARG A 780 -43.99 -12.54 -4.11
N VAL A 781 -43.87 -12.12 -2.84
CA VAL A 781 -44.32 -10.79 -2.38
C VAL A 781 -43.22 -9.74 -2.55
N LEU A 782 -41.97 -10.04 -2.18
CA LEU A 782 -40.88 -9.05 -2.18
C LEU A 782 -40.10 -9.02 -3.50
N GLY A 783 -40.17 -10.11 -4.27
CA GLY A 783 -39.43 -10.26 -5.52
C GLY A 783 -37.93 -10.58 -5.32
N LYS A 784 -37.27 -10.86 -6.45
CA LYS A 784 -35.82 -11.13 -6.49
C LYS A 784 -35.04 -9.82 -6.59
N LYS A 785 -33.98 -9.68 -5.80
CA LYS A 785 -33.09 -8.52 -5.85
C LYS A 785 -32.38 -8.45 -7.20
N LYS A 786 -32.73 -7.46 -8.03
CA LYS A 786 -32.11 -7.25 -9.34
C LYS A 786 -30.65 -6.82 -9.17
N ARG A 787 -29.75 -7.48 -9.90
CA ARG A 787 -28.33 -7.11 -9.90
C ARG A 787 -28.17 -5.85 -10.74
N GLN A 788 -27.82 -4.74 -10.11
CA GLN A 788 -27.51 -3.51 -10.83
C GLN A 788 -26.25 -3.74 -11.69
N LYS A 789 -26.39 -3.62 -13.02
CA LYS A 789 -25.24 -3.58 -13.92
C LYS A 789 -24.50 -2.27 -13.65
N ARG A 790 -23.18 -2.34 -13.48
CA ARG A 790 -22.35 -1.13 -13.33
C ARG A 790 -22.58 -0.24 -14.55
N LYS A 791 -22.89 1.04 -14.34
CA LYS A 791 -22.92 2.02 -15.42
C LYS A 791 -21.50 2.12 -15.99
N LYS A 792 -21.33 1.76 -17.26
CA LYS A 792 -20.03 1.85 -17.95
C LYS A 792 -19.76 3.30 -18.31
N TRP A 793 -18.51 3.73 -18.12
CA TRP A 793 -18.07 5.03 -18.63
C TRP A 793 -17.88 5.01 -20.15
N TRP A 794 -17.63 3.83 -20.73
CA TRP A 794 -17.63 3.59 -22.17
C TRP A 794 -19.07 3.55 -22.70
N ASN A 795 -19.40 4.45 -23.62
CA ASN A 795 -20.73 4.60 -24.19
C ASN A 795 -20.73 4.33 -25.71
N ASP A 796 -21.92 4.24 -26.32
CA ASP A 796 -22.07 3.94 -27.75
C ASP A 796 -21.38 4.97 -28.64
N ASN A 797 -21.31 6.23 -28.21
CA ASN A 797 -20.57 7.29 -28.88
C ASN A 797 -19.06 7.01 -28.97
N CYS A 798 -18.46 6.40 -27.93
CA CYS A 798 -17.07 5.94 -27.98
C CYS A 798 -16.90 4.82 -29.00
N GLU A 799 -17.89 3.93 -29.13
CA GLU A 799 -17.85 2.80 -30.04
C GLU A 799 -17.88 3.25 -31.51
N THR A 800 -18.83 4.12 -31.85
CA THR A 800 -18.95 4.72 -33.20
C THR A 800 -17.69 5.53 -33.55
N ALA A 801 -17.08 6.22 -32.59
CA ALA A 801 -15.85 6.97 -32.80
C ALA A 801 -14.64 6.07 -33.10
N ILE A 802 -14.53 4.89 -32.46
CA ILE A 802 -13.50 3.89 -32.81
C ILE A 802 -13.70 3.38 -34.24
N GLU A 803 -14.93 3.03 -34.61
CA GLU A 803 -15.22 2.50 -35.93
C GLU A 803 -14.92 3.51 -37.03
N ARG A 804 -15.28 4.78 -36.82
CA ARG A 804 -14.96 5.89 -37.72
C ARG A 804 -13.44 6.09 -37.85
N LYS A 805 -12.71 6.11 -36.73
CA LYS A 805 -11.24 6.21 -36.73
C LYS A 805 -10.62 5.08 -37.55
N ARG A 806 -11.05 3.83 -37.30
CA ARG A 806 -10.55 2.65 -37.99
C ARG A 806 -10.85 2.66 -39.49
N LYS A 807 -12.06 3.07 -39.88
CA LYS A 807 -12.45 3.21 -41.30
C LYS A 807 -11.47 4.11 -42.03
N TYR A 808 -11.15 5.28 -41.48
CA TYR A 808 -10.20 6.19 -42.10
C TYR A 808 -8.75 5.72 -42.02
N LYS A 809 -8.35 4.93 -41.01
CA LYS A 809 -7.03 4.29 -40.98
C LYS A 809 -6.81 3.37 -42.17
N VAL A 810 -7.78 2.48 -42.43
CA VAL A 810 -7.70 1.54 -43.56
C VAL A 810 -7.68 2.28 -44.90
N LEU A 811 -8.49 3.33 -45.04
CA LEU A 811 -8.50 4.15 -46.26
C LEU A 811 -7.20 4.95 -46.43
N ALA A 812 -6.64 5.51 -45.36
CA ALA A 812 -5.37 6.25 -45.39
C ALA A 812 -4.19 5.36 -45.75
N GLU A 813 -4.27 4.07 -45.42
CA GLU A 813 -3.29 3.07 -45.82
C GLU A 813 -3.33 2.68 -47.30
N GLN A 814 -4.44 2.97 -47.97
CA GLN A 814 -4.65 2.74 -49.40
C GLN A 814 -4.43 4.02 -50.22
N ASP A 815 -4.80 5.18 -49.66
CA ASP A 815 -4.74 6.48 -50.31
C ASP A 815 -4.45 7.59 -49.27
N ASN A 816 -3.32 8.28 -49.45
CA ASN A 816 -2.83 9.32 -48.54
C ASN A 816 -3.82 10.49 -48.35
N ARG A 817 -4.78 10.71 -49.26
CA ARG A 817 -5.81 11.75 -49.12
C ARG A 817 -6.69 11.58 -47.87
N TRP A 818 -6.77 10.36 -47.32
CA TRP A 818 -7.55 10.07 -46.12
C TRP A 818 -6.75 10.25 -44.82
N GLU A 819 -5.46 10.56 -44.87
CA GLU A 819 -4.62 10.74 -43.67
C GLU A 819 -5.10 11.90 -42.79
N GLU A 820 -5.54 13.02 -43.37
CA GLU A 820 -6.05 14.15 -42.59
C GLU A 820 -7.38 13.80 -41.91
N LYS A 821 -8.28 13.12 -42.62
CA LYS A 821 -9.55 12.61 -42.05
C LYS A 821 -9.30 11.58 -40.94
N HIS A 822 -8.25 10.76 -41.06
CA HIS A 822 -7.83 9.85 -39.99
C HIS A 822 -7.28 10.62 -38.78
N ARG A 823 -6.45 11.66 -38.99
CA ARG A 823 -5.93 12.53 -37.92
C ARG A 823 -7.04 13.28 -37.19
N GLU A 824 -8.05 13.75 -37.91
CA GLU A 824 -9.26 14.39 -37.34
C GLU A 824 -10.05 13.39 -36.48
N ALA A 825 -10.41 12.22 -37.03
CA ALA A 825 -11.13 11.19 -36.30
C ALA A 825 -10.35 10.68 -35.06
N ARG A 826 -9.02 10.61 -35.12
CA ARG A 826 -8.13 10.30 -33.98
C ARG A 826 -8.21 11.37 -32.89
N ARG A 827 -8.22 12.65 -33.25
CA ARG A 827 -8.36 13.79 -32.30
C ARG A 827 -9.74 13.78 -31.63
N ASP A 828 -10.79 13.58 -32.41
CA ASP A 828 -12.18 13.52 -31.92
C ASP A 828 -12.39 12.37 -30.95
N PHE A 829 -11.91 11.17 -31.30
CA PHE A 829 -11.97 10.01 -30.42
C PHE A 829 -11.29 10.28 -29.07
N ARG A 830 -10.07 10.82 -29.08
CA ARG A 830 -9.33 11.16 -27.84
C ARG A 830 -10.10 12.17 -26.98
N ARG A 831 -10.72 13.18 -27.60
CA ARG A 831 -11.53 14.19 -26.90
C ARG A 831 -12.77 13.55 -26.27
N LEU A 832 -13.47 12.70 -27.01
CA LEU A 832 -14.71 12.04 -26.59
C LEU A 832 -14.47 11.07 -25.42
N VAL A 833 -13.44 10.23 -25.49
CA VAL A 833 -13.08 9.28 -24.42
C VAL A 833 -12.69 10.00 -23.13
N ARG A 834 -11.91 11.09 -23.23
CA ARG A 834 -11.57 11.92 -22.05
C ARG A 834 -12.80 12.58 -21.44
N ARG A 835 -13.72 13.10 -22.26
CA ARG A 835 -14.99 13.69 -21.81
C ARG A 835 -15.87 12.65 -21.13
N ALA A 836 -16.12 11.50 -21.77
CA ALA A 836 -16.92 10.42 -21.21
C ALA A 836 -16.40 9.92 -19.85
N LYS A 837 -15.07 9.80 -19.70
CA LYS A 837 -14.45 9.44 -18.41
C LYS A 837 -14.67 10.51 -17.34
N ARG A 838 -14.53 11.80 -17.67
CA ARG A 838 -14.78 12.91 -16.74
C ARG A 838 -16.25 12.99 -16.33
N ASP A 839 -17.17 12.89 -17.30
CA ASP A 839 -18.61 12.98 -17.06
C ASP A 839 -19.09 11.82 -16.16
N HIS A 840 -18.52 10.63 -16.36
CA HIS A 840 -18.77 9.49 -15.49
C HIS A 840 -18.31 9.73 -14.05
N LEU A 841 -17.08 10.23 -13.86
CA LEU A 841 -16.55 10.57 -12.54
C LEU A 841 -17.35 11.69 -11.87
N ALA A 842 -17.71 12.73 -12.61
CA ALA A 842 -18.56 13.82 -12.14
C ALA A 842 -19.96 13.31 -11.75
N GLY A 843 -20.54 12.39 -12.53
CA GLY A 843 -21.81 11.75 -12.22
C GLY A 843 -21.77 10.91 -10.94
N ILE A 844 -20.67 10.19 -10.69
CA ILE A 844 -20.45 9.45 -9.45
C ILE A 844 -20.37 10.42 -8.26
N LEU A 845 -19.59 11.49 -8.39
CA LEU A 845 -19.45 12.50 -7.33
C LEU A 845 -20.77 13.20 -7.01
N LYS A 846 -21.54 13.60 -8.03
CA LYS A 846 -22.87 14.20 -7.87
C LYS A 846 -23.86 13.24 -7.19
N HIS A 847 -23.79 11.95 -7.54
CA HIS A 847 -24.59 10.93 -6.88
C HIS A 847 -24.20 10.76 -5.41
N MET A 848 -22.90 10.72 -5.09
CA MET A 848 -22.41 10.69 -3.70
C MET A 848 -22.86 11.91 -2.91
N GLU A 849 -22.82 13.10 -3.50
CA GLU A 849 -23.31 14.33 -2.88
C GLU A 849 -24.81 14.25 -2.58
N THR A 850 -25.61 13.71 -3.51
CA THR A 850 -27.04 13.49 -3.30
C THR A 850 -27.29 12.50 -2.15
N LEU A 851 -26.49 11.44 -2.05
CA LEU A 851 -26.59 10.46 -0.95
C LEU A 851 -26.21 11.04 0.41
N ILE A 852 -25.27 12.00 0.46
CA ILE A 852 -24.96 12.75 1.69
C ILE A 852 -26.15 13.64 2.05
N ARG A 853 -26.71 14.38 1.08
CA ARG A 853 -27.88 15.26 1.28
C ARG A 853 -29.12 14.48 1.74
N SER A 854 -29.31 13.23 1.26
CA SER A 854 -30.41 12.35 1.69
C SER A 854 -30.12 11.58 2.99
N ASN A 855 -29.00 11.86 3.66
CA ASN A 855 -28.55 11.17 4.89
C ASN A 855 -28.39 9.64 4.75
N GLU A 856 -28.18 9.14 3.53
CA GLU A 856 -28.02 7.72 3.22
C GLU A 856 -26.56 7.27 3.36
N SER A 857 -26.00 7.50 4.56
CA SER A 857 -24.58 7.26 4.90
C SER A 857 -24.06 5.90 4.45
N ARG A 858 -24.86 4.84 4.56
CA ARG A 858 -24.48 3.49 4.12
C ARG A 858 -24.27 3.40 2.60
N LYS A 859 -25.21 3.92 1.81
CA LYS A 859 -25.11 3.91 0.34
C LYS A 859 -23.94 4.79 -0.10
N PHE A 860 -23.73 5.93 0.57
CA PHE A 860 -22.54 6.75 0.38
C PHE A 860 -21.24 5.97 0.60
N TYR A 861 -21.04 5.31 1.75
CA TYR A 861 -19.84 4.50 1.99
C TYR A 861 -19.70 3.29 1.06
N GLN A 862 -20.80 2.80 0.49
CA GLN A 862 -20.79 1.75 -0.53
C GLN A 862 -20.31 2.29 -1.88
N GLU A 863 -20.79 3.46 -2.30
CA GLU A 863 -20.32 4.16 -3.50
C GLU A 863 -18.85 4.58 -3.34
N VAL A 864 -18.46 5.16 -2.20
CA VAL A 864 -17.06 5.51 -1.90
C VAL A 864 -16.16 4.29 -1.97
N ARG A 865 -16.55 3.15 -1.39
CA ARG A 865 -15.80 1.90 -1.51
C ARG A 865 -15.72 1.39 -2.95
N THR A 866 -16.72 1.69 -3.77
CA THR A 866 -16.76 1.28 -5.18
C THR A 866 -15.90 2.19 -6.04
N ALA A 867 -15.90 3.50 -5.78
CA ALA A 867 -15.11 4.49 -6.50
C ALA A 867 -13.63 4.51 -6.09
N LYS A 868 -13.32 4.30 -4.79
CA LYS A 868 -11.94 4.18 -4.28
C LYS A 868 -11.25 2.88 -4.68
N LYS A 869 -12.01 1.85 -5.06
CA LYS A 869 -11.42 0.67 -5.68
C LYS A 869 -10.95 1.07 -7.08
N ALA A 870 -9.67 1.47 -7.19
CA ALA A 870 -8.90 1.11 -8.38
C ALA A 870 -9.26 -0.35 -8.71
N TYR A 871 -9.58 -0.65 -9.96
CA TYR A 871 -10.01 -1.99 -10.33
C TYR A 871 -9.01 -3.01 -9.77
N GLN A 872 -9.40 -3.74 -8.73
CA GLN A 872 -8.58 -4.77 -8.11
C GLN A 872 -9.15 -6.10 -8.60
N PRO A 873 -8.39 -6.89 -9.37
CA PRO A 873 -8.88 -8.17 -9.83
C PRO A 873 -9.25 -9.04 -8.62
N ALA A 874 -10.41 -9.69 -8.71
CA ALA A 874 -10.60 -10.93 -7.97
C ALA A 874 -9.73 -11.95 -8.71
N THR A 875 -8.49 -12.13 -8.24
CA THR A 875 -7.59 -13.14 -8.78
C THR A 875 -8.23 -14.49 -8.49
N GLN A 876 -8.77 -15.12 -9.54
CA GLN A 876 -9.30 -16.48 -9.49
C GLN A 876 -8.16 -17.50 -9.65
N LEU A 877 -6.93 -17.15 -9.28
CA LEU A 877 -5.76 -18.01 -9.43
C LEU A 877 -5.14 -18.14 -8.04
N LEU A 878 -4.99 -19.38 -7.58
CA LEU A 878 -4.30 -19.72 -6.33
C LEU A 878 -2.92 -20.28 -6.67
N GLU A 879 -1.94 -20.03 -5.81
CA GLU A 879 -0.64 -20.68 -5.86
C GLU A 879 -0.72 -21.97 -5.04
N ASP A 880 -0.31 -23.08 -5.65
CA ASP A 880 -0.05 -24.33 -4.93
C ASP A 880 1.27 -24.24 -4.11
N GLU A 881 1.59 -25.30 -3.37
CA GLU A 881 2.80 -25.36 -2.54
C GLU A 881 4.11 -25.31 -3.37
N GLU A 882 4.01 -25.61 -4.67
CA GLU A 882 5.12 -25.62 -5.63
C GLU A 882 5.26 -24.25 -6.36
N GLY A 883 4.34 -23.32 -6.12
CA GLY A 883 4.31 -21.98 -6.70
C GLY A 883 3.68 -21.89 -8.10
N ASN A 884 2.95 -22.90 -8.54
CA ASN A 884 2.19 -22.87 -9.80
C ASN A 884 0.80 -22.26 -9.61
N LEU A 885 0.30 -21.57 -10.63
CA LEU A 885 -1.04 -20.99 -10.64
C LEU A 885 -2.07 -22.07 -10.99
N VAL A 886 -2.99 -22.31 -10.08
CA VAL A 886 -4.12 -23.22 -10.24
C VAL A 886 -5.33 -22.42 -10.73
N SER A 887 -5.74 -22.67 -11.98
CA SER A 887 -6.91 -22.07 -12.64
C SER A 887 -8.17 -22.94 -12.57
N ASP A 888 -8.01 -24.24 -12.33
CA ASP A 888 -9.10 -25.22 -12.28
C ASP A 888 -10.00 -25.02 -11.05
N PRO A 889 -11.31 -24.73 -11.22
CA PRO A 889 -12.23 -24.51 -10.12
C PRO A 889 -12.33 -25.67 -9.12
N GLU A 890 -12.25 -26.92 -9.58
CA GLU A 890 -12.38 -28.09 -8.69
C GLU A 890 -11.12 -28.28 -7.85
N LYS A 891 -9.94 -28.06 -8.43
CA LYS A 891 -8.69 -28.03 -7.68
C LYS A 891 -8.65 -26.88 -6.69
N GLN A 892 -9.12 -25.69 -7.06
CA GLN A 892 -9.22 -24.57 -6.12
C GLN A 892 -10.16 -24.86 -4.95
N LYS A 893 -11.33 -25.47 -5.21
CA LYS A 893 -12.25 -25.92 -4.15
C LYS A 893 -11.55 -26.90 -3.22
N THR A 894 -10.84 -27.88 -3.79
CA THR A 894 -10.08 -28.88 -3.03
C THR A 894 -8.99 -28.24 -2.17
N MET A 895 -8.21 -27.30 -2.70
CA MET A 895 -7.19 -26.56 -1.95
C MET A 895 -7.80 -25.76 -0.78
N TRP A 896 -8.92 -25.07 -1.03
CA TRP A 896 -9.63 -24.34 0.01
C TRP A 896 -10.18 -25.27 1.09
N ARG A 897 -10.75 -26.41 0.70
CA ARG A 897 -11.24 -27.44 1.62
C ARG A 897 -10.10 -28.01 2.46
N GLN A 898 -9.00 -28.43 1.84
CA GLN A 898 -7.83 -28.98 2.55
C GLN A 898 -7.26 -27.97 3.54
N TYR A 899 -7.08 -26.71 3.13
CA TYR A 899 -6.60 -25.65 4.01
C TYR A 899 -7.49 -25.45 5.24
N PHE A 900 -8.82 -25.29 5.05
CA PHE A 900 -9.72 -25.12 6.19
C PHE A 900 -9.94 -26.39 7.00
N GLN A 901 -9.81 -27.57 6.38
CA GLN A 901 -9.86 -28.85 7.08
C GLN A 901 -8.68 -29.00 8.05
N GLN A 902 -7.47 -28.66 7.62
CA GLN A 902 -6.29 -28.64 8.48
C GLN A 902 -6.36 -27.52 9.53
N LEU A 903 -6.95 -26.37 9.18
CA LEU A 903 -7.06 -25.23 10.09
C LEU A 903 -8.07 -25.48 11.22
N LEU A 904 -9.20 -26.09 10.91
CA LEU A 904 -10.37 -26.18 11.80
C LEU A 904 -10.47 -27.47 12.62
N ASN A 905 -9.60 -28.45 12.35
CA ASN A 905 -9.63 -29.74 13.04
C ASN A 905 -8.25 -30.02 13.62
N CYS A 906 -8.19 -30.23 14.94
CA CYS A 906 -6.97 -30.66 15.63
C CYS A 906 -6.85 -32.18 15.65
N PRO A 907 -5.63 -32.73 15.66
CA PRO A 907 -5.41 -34.11 16.05
C PRO A 907 -5.92 -34.32 17.50
N PRO A 908 -6.55 -35.47 17.81
CA PRO A 908 -6.98 -35.77 19.17
C PRO A 908 -5.77 -35.76 20.11
N VAL A 909 -5.88 -35.08 21.25
CA VAL A 909 -4.83 -35.09 22.28
C VAL A 909 -4.88 -36.45 22.98
N THR A 910 -3.83 -37.27 22.81
CA THR A 910 -3.61 -38.46 23.63
C THR A 910 -3.14 -38.03 25.02
N ASN A 911 -4.06 -37.67 25.91
CA ASN A 911 -3.73 -37.51 27.34
C ASN A 911 -4.25 -38.72 28.12
N GLU A 912 -3.31 -39.43 28.75
CA GLU A 912 -3.47 -40.67 29.51
C GLU A 912 -4.03 -40.47 30.93
N ASN A 913 -4.50 -39.27 31.29
CA ASN A 913 -5.05 -38.98 32.62
C ASN A 913 -6.52 -38.56 32.51
N PRO A 914 -7.48 -39.48 32.73
CA PRO A 914 -8.88 -39.09 32.86
C PRO A 914 -9.02 -38.18 34.08
N VAL A 915 -9.47 -36.94 33.86
CA VAL A 915 -9.87 -36.05 34.96
C VAL A 915 -11.05 -36.73 35.66
N ASN A 916 -10.81 -37.20 36.88
CA ASN A 916 -11.80 -37.90 37.70
C ASN A 916 -12.89 -36.89 38.10
N THR A 917 -14.02 -36.90 37.41
CA THR A 917 -15.19 -36.09 37.76
C THR A 917 -15.98 -36.82 38.84
N GLU A 918 -15.71 -36.54 40.11
CA GLU A 918 -16.70 -36.81 41.14
C GLU A 918 -17.96 -35.98 40.84
N ASP A 919 -19.09 -36.67 40.75
CA ASP A 919 -20.38 -36.16 40.31
C ASP A 919 -20.98 -35.28 41.42
N CYS A 920 -20.68 -33.97 41.42
CA CYS A 920 -21.32 -33.02 42.33
C CYS A 920 -22.82 -32.94 42.01
N ARG A 921 -23.65 -33.54 42.87
CA ARG A 921 -25.11 -33.44 42.84
C ARG A 921 -25.54 -31.98 43.06
N VAL A 922 -25.90 -31.29 41.99
CA VAL A 922 -26.65 -30.03 42.05
C VAL A 922 -28.07 -30.33 41.58
N ASP A 923 -29.01 -30.38 42.52
CA ASP A 923 -30.41 -30.82 42.33
C ASP A 923 -31.31 -29.76 41.65
N HIS A 924 -30.78 -28.59 41.29
CA HIS A 924 -31.56 -27.52 40.66
C HIS A 924 -30.84 -26.94 39.43
N ASP A 925 -31.25 -27.36 38.23
CA ASP A 925 -30.84 -26.75 36.95
C ASP A 925 -31.85 -25.68 36.54
N PRO A 926 -31.53 -24.37 36.66
CA PRO A 926 -32.46 -23.28 36.38
C PRO A 926 -32.82 -23.15 34.89
N HIS A 927 -32.12 -23.86 34.00
CA HIS A 927 -32.39 -23.85 32.55
C HIS A 927 -33.08 -25.14 32.08
N LYS A 928 -33.56 -25.99 33.00
CA LYS A 928 -34.27 -27.23 32.67
C LYS A 928 -35.48 -26.98 31.75
N GLU A 929 -36.22 -25.91 32.01
CA GLU A 929 -37.36 -25.49 31.19
C GLU A 929 -36.93 -24.75 29.92
N PRO A 930 -37.71 -24.83 28.82
CA PRO A 930 -37.41 -24.13 27.58
C PRO A 930 -37.54 -22.60 27.70
N PRO A 931 -36.84 -21.84 26.84
CA PRO A 931 -36.93 -20.38 26.81
C PRO A 931 -38.35 -19.92 26.46
N ASP A 932 -38.77 -18.78 27.01
CA ASP A 932 -40.10 -18.23 26.73
C ASP A 932 -40.19 -17.54 25.35
N PHE A 933 -41.41 -17.19 24.94
CA PHE A 933 -41.64 -16.52 23.66
C PHE A 933 -40.95 -15.14 23.56
N GLU A 934 -40.88 -14.42 24.67
CA GLU A 934 -40.31 -13.07 24.73
C GLU A 934 -38.77 -13.09 24.64
N GLU A 935 -38.12 -14.11 25.20
CA GLU A 935 -36.70 -14.42 25.02
C GLU A 935 -36.36 -14.69 23.56
N VAL A 936 -37.14 -15.54 22.90
CA VAL A 936 -36.97 -15.82 21.46
C VAL A 936 -37.18 -14.54 20.65
N ARG A 937 -38.22 -13.76 20.96
CA ARG A 937 -38.48 -12.47 20.28
C ARG A 937 -37.33 -11.49 20.46
N ARG A 938 -36.78 -11.33 21.67
CA ARG A 938 -35.61 -10.49 21.93
C ARG A 938 -34.39 -10.96 21.13
N ALA A 939 -34.15 -12.28 21.04
CA ALA A 939 -33.07 -12.84 20.25
C ALA A 939 -33.24 -12.58 18.73
N ILE A 940 -34.46 -12.64 18.19
CA ILE A 940 -34.78 -12.27 16.80
C ILE A 940 -34.48 -10.78 16.56
N MET A 941 -34.88 -9.90 17.48
CA MET A 941 -34.65 -8.46 17.35
C MET A 941 -33.14 -8.09 17.39
N ARG A 942 -32.31 -8.91 18.04
CA ARG A 942 -30.84 -8.78 18.09
C ARG A 942 -30.14 -9.10 16.76
N LEU A 943 -30.81 -9.77 15.81
CA LEU A 943 -30.24 -10.05 14.48
C LEU A 943 -29.78 -8.75 13.79
N LYS A 944 -28.68 -8.77 13.05
CA LYS A 944 -28.20 -7.56 12.36
C LYS A 944 -28.80 -7.48 10.95
N ASN A 945 -29.35 -6.33 10.59
CA ASN A 945 -29.87 -6.10 9.23
C ASN A 945 -28.72 -6.06 8.22
N HIS A 946 -29.02 -6.45 6.98
CA HIS A 946 -28.15 -6.41 5.82
C HIS A 946 -26.89 -7.27 5.91
N LYS A 947 -26.98 -8.35 6.69
CA LYS A 947 -25.96 -9.38 6.76
C LYS A 947 -26.28 -10.52 5.79
N SER A 948 -25.24 -11.16 5.28
CA SER A 948 -25.41 -12.32 4.41
C SER A 948 -25.99 -13.49 5.21
N PRO A 949 -27.03 -14.16 4.68
CA PRO A 949 -27.59 -15.35 5.31
C PRO A 949 -26.63 -16.55 5.17
N GLY A 950 -26.92 -17.62 5.91
CA GLY A 950 -26.20 -18.88 5.85
C GLY A 950 -26.65 -19.75 4.67
N ILE A 951 -26.62 -21.07 4.85
CA ILE A 951 -27.12 -22.03 3.86
C ILE A 951 -28.64 -21.96 3.67
N ASP A 952 -29.36 -21.51 4.71
CA ASP A 952 -30.81 -21.27 4.70
C ASP A 952 -31.25 -20.19 3.70
N ASN A 953 -30.36 -19.26 3.35
CA ASN A 953 -30.61 -18.14 2.44
C ASN A 953 -31.77 -17.22 2.92
N ILE A 954 -32.06 -17.20 4.23
CA ILE A 954 -33.08 -16.34 4.87
C ILE A 954 -32.38 -15.18 5.59
N PRO A 955 -32.51 -13.92 5.12
CA PRO A 955 -31.95 -12.76 5.81
C PRO A 955 -32.61 -12.49 7.16
N GLY A 956 -31.88 -11.84 8.07
CA GLY A 956 -32.39 -11.49 9.41
C GLY A 956 -33.59 -10.56 9.38
N GLU A 957 -33.72 -9.74 8.34
CA GLU A 957 -34.87 -8.85 8.12
C GLU A 957 -36.19 -9.62 8.00
N LEU A 958 -36.19 -10.80 7.38
CA LEU A 958 -37.43 -11.59 7.25
C LEU A 958 -37.95 -12.04 8.62
N TRP A 959 -37.06 -12.47 9.52
CA TRP A 959 -37.43 -12.84 10.89
C TRP A 959 -37.95 -11.66 11.72
N LYS A 960 -37.40 -10.47 11.51
CA LYS A 960 -37.82 -9.26 12.24
C LYS A 960 -39.17 -8.72 11.77
N TYR A 961 -39.37 -8.67 10.46
CA TYR A 961 -40.55 -8.05 9.86
C TYR A 961 -41.68 -9.03 9.56
N GLY A 962 -41.42 -10.35 9.59
CA GLY A 962 -42.38 -11.42 9.28
C GLY A 962 -43.53 -11.63 10.29
N GLY A 963 -43.68 -10.73 11.26
CA GLY A 963 -44.81 -10.69 12.18
C GLY A 963 -44.84 -11.82 13.22
N GLY A 964 -45.93 -11.86 13.99
CA GLY A 964 -46.09 -12.77 15.12
C GLY A 964 -46.07 -14.25 14.73
N ALA A 965 -46.75 -14.65 13.64
CA ALA A 965 -46.81 -16.07 13.28
C ALA A 965 -45.44 -16.66 12.93
N MET A 966 -44.59 -15.90 12.20
CA MET A 966 -43.23 -16.34 11.89
C MET A 966 -42.37 -16.47 13.16
N GLN A 967 -42.53 -15.54 14.11
CA GLN A 967 -41.85 -15.60 15.41
C GLN A 967 -42.35 -16.78 16.26
N SER A 968 -43.65 -17.04 16.27
CA SER A 968 -44.26 -18.16 17.00
C SER A 968 -43.81 -19.51 16.47
N ARG A 969 -43.68 -19.69 15.13
CA ARG A 969 -43.16 -20.94 14.57
C ARG A 969 -41.70 -21.18 14.96
N LEU A 970 -40.86 -20.14 14.95
CA LEU A 970 -39.48 -20.28 15.40
C LEU A 970 -39.39 -20.58 16.90
N TYR A 971 -40.28 -20.01 17.71
CA TYR A 971 -40.40 -20.30 19.14
C TYR A 971 -40.74 -21.78 19.38
N GLU A 972 -41.78 -22.32 18.72
CA GLU A 972 -42.15 -23.74 18.86
C GLU A 972 -41.01 -24.67 18.44
N LEU A 973 -40.30 -24.33 17.36
CA LEU A 973 -39.14 -25.09 16.92
C LEU A 973 -38.00 -25.05 17.95
N ILE A 974 -37.68 -23.88 18.52
CA ILE A 974 -36.64 -23.73 19.55
C ILE A 974 -37.04 -24.48 20.83
N ARG A 975 -38.31 -24.42 21.23
CA ARG A 975 -38.84 -25.14 22.39
C ARG A 975 -38.63 -26.66 22.23
N ARG A 976 -38.99 -27.22 21.08
CA ARG A 976 -38.78 -28.63 20.76
C ARG A 976 -37.30 -29.01 20.72
N ILE A 977 -36.46 -28.16 20.12
CA ILE A 977 -35.00 -28.37 20.14
C ILE A 977 -34.47 -28.41 21.58
N TRP A 978 -35.02 -27.58 22.46
CA TRP A 978 -34.65 -27.56 23.88
C TRP A 978 -35.13 -28.82 24.60
N GLU A 979 -36.36 -29.29 24.37
CA GLU A 979 -36.93 -30.48 25.01
C GLU A 979 -36.31 -31.79 24.49
N GLU A 980 -36.27 -31.97 23.17
CA GLU A 980 -35.80 -33.19 22.48
C GLU A 980 -34.27 -33.27 22.40
N GLU A 981 -33.56 -32.18 22.67
CA GLU A 981 -32.08 -32.10 22.59
C GLU A 981 -31.53 -32.49 21.20
N GLN A 982 -32.30 -32.18 20.15
CA GLN A 982 -31.96 -32.38 18.75
C GLN A 982 -32.22 -31.11 17.94
N GLN A 983 -31.36 -30.79 16.97
CA GLN A 983 -31.52 -29.61 16.11
C GLN A 983 -31.54 -29.97 14.62
N PRO A 984 -32.13 -29.13 13.75
CA PRO A 984 -32.15 -29.37 12.32
C PRO A 984 -30.75 -29.65 11.73
N MET A 985 -30.58 -30.69 10.91
CA MET A 985 -29.26 -31.04 10.34
C MET A 985 -28.62 -29.88 9.57
N GLU A 986 -29.43 -29.04 8.93
CA GLU A 986 -28.97 -27.85 8.20
C GLU A 986 -28.35 -26.79 9.13
N TRP A 987 -28.77 -26.72 10.41
CA TRP A 987 -28.21 -25.78 11.40
C TRP A 987 -26.77 -26.12 11.75
N ASN A 988 -26.37 -27.38 11.57
CA ASN A 988 -24.98 -27.82 11.73
C ASN A 988 -24.06 -27.37 10.58
N VAL A 989 -24.60 -26.83 9.47
CA VAL A 989 -23.80 -26.51 8.27
C VAL A 989 -23.53 -25.02 8.16
N GLY A 990 -22.26 -24.63 8.30
CA GLY A 990 -21.79 -23.27 8.05
C GLY A 990 -21.14 -23.11 6.67
N ILE A 991 -21.21 -21.90 6.09
CA ILE A 991 -20.52 -21.57 4.84
C ILE A 991 -19.32 -20.65 5.13
N ILE A 992 -18.11 -21.16 4.92
CA ILE A 992 -16.88 -20.35 5.01
C ILE A 992 -16.72 -19.52 3.74
N CYS A 993 -16.65 -18.20 3.92
CA CYS A 993 -16.27 -17.24 2.88
C CYS A 993 -14.83 -16.78 3.12
N PRO A 994 -13.85 -17.16 2.29
CA PRO A 994 -12.48 -16.67 2.41
C PRO A 994 -12.41 -15.18 2.09
N ILE A 995 -11.89 -14.36 3.02
CA ILE A 995 -11.66 -12.94 2.85
C ILE A 995 -10.18 -12.63 2.97
N HIS A 996 -9.59 -12.05 1.93
CA HIS A 996 -8.19 -11.65 1.91
C HIS A 996 -7.89 -10.66 3.06
N LYS A 997 -6.87 -10.96 3.86
CA LYS A 997 -6.45 -10.15 5.01
C LYS A 997 -5.26 -9.25 4.67
N LYS A 998 -4.13 -9.84 4.25
CA LYS A 998 -2.87 -9.15 3.90
C LYS A 998 -1.93 -10.09 3.12
N GLY A 999 -0.93 -9.56 2.41
CA GLY A 999 0.03 -10.37 1.62
C GLY A 999 -0.49 -10.81 0.24
N CYS A 1000 0.20 -11.74 -0.42
CA CYS A 1000 -0.17 -12.24 -1.75
C CYS A 1000 -1.57 -12.89 -1.75
N ARG A 1001 -2.44 -12.50 -2.69
CA ARG A 1001 -3.81 -13.05 -2.87
C ARG A 1001 -3.83 -14.48 -3.40
N LYS A 1002 -2.71 -14.99 -3.91
CA LYS A 1002 -2.64 -16.34 -4.48
C LYS A 1002 -2.51 -17.40 -3.39
N LYS A 1003 -2.09 -17.04 -2.17
CA LYS A 1003 -1.87 -17.97 -1.06
C LYS A 1003 -3.09 -18.06 -0.13
N CYS A 1004 -3.58 -19.28 0.13
CA CYS A 1004 -4.72 -19.53 1.03
C CYS A 1004 -4.49 -19.00 2.45
N GLY A 1005 -3.26 -19.09 2.98
CA GLY A 1005 -2.90 -18.63 4.33
C GLY A 1005 -3.08 -17.13 4.59
N ASN A 1006 -3.18 -16.33 3.52
CA ASN A 1006 -3.40 -14.89 3.59
C ASN A 1006 -4.88 -14.49 3.69
N TYR A 1007 -5.78 -15.48 3.79
CA TYR A 1007 -7.21 -15.29 3.89
C TYR A 1007 -7.73 -15.67 5.27
N ARG A 1008 -8.73 -14.91 5.73
CA ARG A 1008 -9.53 -15.22 6.91
C ARG A 1008 -10.81 -15.92 6.47
N GLY A 1009 -11.10 -17.09 7.03
CA GLY A 1009 -12.41 -17.72 6.87
C GLY A 1009 -13.45 -16.98 7.69
N ILE A 1010 -14.52 -16.48 7.05
CA ILE A 1010 -15.71 -15.99 7.77
C ILE A 1010 -16.82 -17.00 7.57
N ALA A 1011 -17.26 -17.64 8.65
CA ALA A 1011 -18.39 -18.57 8.63
C ALA A 1011 -19.73 -17.81 8.60
N LEU A 1012 -20.53 -18.10 7.58
CA LEU A 1012 -21.94 -17.71 7.48
C LEU A 1012 -22.78 -18.86 8.04
N LEU A 1013 -23.30 -18.66 9.24
CA LEU A 1013 -24.21 -19.58 9.90
C LEU A 1013 -25.68 -19.30 9.49
N PRO A 1014 -26.56 -20.32 9.51
CA PRO A 1014 -28.00 -20.14 9.34
C PRO A 1014 -28.55 -19.08 10.29
N THR A 1015 -29.47 -18.25 9.80
CA THR A 1015 -30.00 -17.12 10.56
C THR A 1015 -30.85 -17.57 11.73
N ALA A 1016 -31.63 -18.63 11.58
CA ALA A 1016 -32.42 -19.21 12.66
C ALA A 1016 -31.52 -19.82 13.77
N TYR A 1017 -30.45 -20.52 13.39
CA TYR A 1017 -29.46 -21.02 14.36
C TYR A 1017 -28.78 -19.90 15.17
N LYS A 1018 -28.57 -18.70 14.59
CA LYS A 1018 -28.05 -17.54 15.34
C LYS A 1018 -29.00 -17.10 16.45
N VAL A 1019 -30.32 -17.27 16.27
CA VAL A 1019 -31.31 -16.96 17.32
C VAL A 1019 -31.11 -17.92 18.49
N LEU A 1020 -31.03 -19.23 18.23
CA LEU A 1020 -30.70 -20.23 19.26
C LEU A 1020 -29.35 -19.92 19.94
N SER A 1021 -28.33 -19.57 19.16
CA SER A 1021 -27.00 -19.21 19.69
C SER A 1021 -27.05 -17.98 20.62
N TYR A 1022 -27.90 -16.99 20.33
CA TYR A 1022 -28.09 -15.84 21.23
C TYR A 1022 -28.80 -16.20 22.53
N ILE A 1023 -29.71 -17.17 22.50
CA ILE A 1023 -30.40 -17.67 23.70
C ILE A 1023 -29.40 -18.43 24.58
N ILE A 1024 -28.63 -19.35 23.99
CA ILE A 1024 -27.56 -20.07 24.70
C ILE A 1024 -26.54 -19.08 25.29
N LEU A 1025 -26.14 -18.06 24.51
CA LEU A 1025 -25.23 -17.03 25.00
C LEU A 1025 -25.82 -16.24 26.18
N ALA A 1026 -27.10 -15.87 26.12
CA ALA A 1026 -27.76 -15.15 27.21
C ALA A 1026 -27.86 -15.99 28.49
N GLY A 1027 -28.05 -17.31 28.36
CA GLY A 1027 -27.99 -18.24 29.49
C GLY A 1027 -26.57 -18.45 30.03
N LEU A 1028 -25.55 -18.41 29.19
CA LEU A 1028 -24.15 -18.60 29.59
C LEU A 1028 -23.53 -17.33 30.20
N GLU A 1029 -23.94 -16.14 29.76
CA GLU A 1029 -23.40 -14.84 30.19
C GLU A 1029 -23.32 -14.70 31.73
N PRO A 1030 -24.36 -15.00 32.53
CA PRO A 1030 -24.31 -14.90 33.99
C PRO A 1030 -23.22 -15.77 34.65
N TYR A 1031 -23.08 -17.03 34.21
CA TYR A 1031 -22.07 -17.94 34.74
C TYR A 1031 -20.67 -17.54 34.29
N ALA A 1032 -20.52 -17.14 33.02
CA ALA A 1032 -19.26 -16.66 32.49
C ALA A 1032 -18.77 -15.41 33.24
N GLU A 1033 -19.66 -14.49 33.60
CA GLU A 1033 -19.30 -13.29 34.39
C GLU A 1033 -18.92 -13.62 35.84
N GLN A 1034 -19.40 -14.72 36.42
CA GLN A 1034 -18.97 -15.21 37.73
C GLN A 1034 -17.60 -15.91 37.67
N ILE A 1035 -17.33 -16.67 36.61
CA ILE A 1035 -16.06 -17.41 36.42
C ILE A 1035 -14.94 -16.47 35.99
N LEU A 1036 -15.23 -15.53 35.09
CA LEU A 1036 -14.23 -14.63 34.50
C LEU A 1036 -13.99 -13.42 35.41
N GLY A 1037 -12.82 -13.39 36.04
CA GLY A 1037 -12.38 -12.24 36.83
C GLY A 1037 -12.26 -10.95 36.02
N ASP A 1038 -12.10 -9.83 36.71
CA ASP A 1038 -12.06 -8.50 36.10
C ASP A 1038 -10.90 -8.27 35.11
N TYR A 1039 -9.89 -9.13 35.16
CA TYR A 1039 -8.74 -9.14 34.26
C TYR A 1039 -9.06 -9.58 32.82
N GLN A 1040 -10.21 -10.22 32.56
CA GLN A 1040 -10.64 -10.58 31.20
C GLN A 1040 -11.53 -9.47 30.63
N CYS A 1041 -11.12 -8.85 29.51
CA CYS A 1041 -11.93 -7.84 28.80
C CYS A 1041 -12.38 -8.27 27.40
N GLY A 1042 -11.79 -9.32 26.83
CA GLY A 1042 -12.20 -9.83 25.52
C GLY A 1042 -13.60 -10.43 25.58
N PHE A 1043 -14.44 -10.12 24.57
CA PHE A 1043 -15.78 -10.68 24.38
C PHE A 1043 -16.81 -10.44 25.50
N ARG A 1044 -16.52 -9.51 26.42
CA ARG A 1044 -17.45 -9.11 27.49
C ARG A 1044 -18.16 -7.81 27.16
N ARG A 1045 -19.39 -7.68 27.65
CA ARG A 1045 -20.19 -6.47 27.44
C ARG A 1045 -19.60 -5.33 28.26
N ASN A 1046 -19.59 -4.11 27.70
CA ASN A 1046 -19.09 -2.89 28.33
C ASN A 1046 -17.61 -2.93 28.76
N ARG A 1047 -16.83 -3.90 28.28
CA ARG A 1047 -15.37 -3.95 28.47
C ARG A 1047 -14.67 -3.84 27.12
N SER A 1048 -13.50 -3.22 27.13
CA SER A 1048 -12.71 -2.96 25.94
C SER A 1048 -11.25 -3.35 26.17
N THR A 1049 -10.54 -3.67 25.09
CA THR A 1049 -9.09 -3.80 25.11
C THR A 1049 -8.42 -2.49 25.58
N VAL A 1050 -9.10 -1.36 25.42
CA VAL A 1050 -8.68 -0.05 25.95
C VAL A 1050 -8.55 -0.07 27.47
N ASP A 1051 -9.44 -0.76 28.19
CA ASP A 1051 -9.42 -0.82 29.66
C ASP A 1051 -8.20 -1.61 30.17
N GLN A 1052 -7.84 -2.71 29.49
CA GLN A 1052 -6.65 -3.49 29.80
C GLN A 1052 -5.36 -2.74 29.45
N MET A 1053 -5.34 -2.02 28.33
CA MET A 1053 -4.22 -1.13 27.99
C MET A 1053 -4.03 -0.06 29.07
N PHE A 1054 -5.12 0.50 29.61
CA PHE A 1054 -5.08 1.45 30.71
C PHE A 1054 -4.55 0.82 32.01
N LEU A 1055 -5.06 -0.35 32.43
CA LEU A 1055 -4.59 -1.06 33.63
C LEU A 1055 -3.10 -1.41 33.54
N LEU A 1056 -2.64 -1.95 32.40
CA LEU A 1056 -1.24 -2.27 32.20
C LEU A 1056 -0.36 -1.02 32.31
N LYS A 1057 -0.82 0.10 31.74
CA LYS A 1057 -0.14 1.41 31.86
C LYS A 1057 -0.06 1.87 33.32
N GLN A 1058 -1.15 1.77 34.09
CA GLN A 1058 -1.16 2.12 35.52
C GLN A 1058 -0.23 1.25 36.37
N ILE A 1059 -0.16 -0.07 36.11
CA ILE A 1059 0.77 -0.98 36.81
C ILE A 1059 2.22 -0.59 36.51
N MET A 1060 2.53 -0.32 35.24
CA MET A 1060 3.88 0.10 34.83
C MET A 1060 4.26 1.44 35.48
N GLU A 1061 3.35 2.42 35.50
CA GLU A 1061 3.58 3.73 36.14
C GLU A 1061 3.77 3.62 37.66
N LYS A 1062 2.94 2.84 38.35
CA LYS A 1062 3.02 2.67 39.82
C LYS A 1062 4.28 1.90 40.24
N ARG A 1063 4.64 0.82 39.55
CA ARG A 1063 5.86 0.07 39.89
C ARG A 1063 7.12 0.87 39.58
N TRP A 1064 7.08 1.72 38.54
CA TRP A 1064 8.13 2.70 38.26
C TRP A 1064 8.32 3.70 39.41
N GLU A 1065 7.22 4.23 39.97
CA GLU A 1065 7.25 5.16 41.12
C GLU A 1065 7.98 4.57 42.34
N TYR A 1066 7.83 3.28 42.61
CA TYR A 1066 8.48 2.59 43.74
C TYR A 1066 9.78 1.86 43.36
N ALA A 1067 10.35 2.12 42.19
CA ALA A 1067 11.57 1.47 41.68
C ALA A 1067 11.51 -0.08 41.70
N GLN A 1068 10.34 -0.66 41.39
CA GLN A 1068 10.12 -2.09 41.34
C GLN A 1068 10.06 -2.59 39.89
N SER A 1069 10.71 -3.72 39.62
CA SER A 1069 10.73 -4.33 38.29
C SER A 1069 9.36 -4.92 37.89
N VAL A 1070 8.92 -4.67 36.65
CA VAL A 1070 7.73 -5.30 36.06
C VAL A 1070 8.15 -6.16 34.88
N HIS A 1071 7.74 -7.43 34.89
CA HIS A 1071 7.96 -8.35 33.78
C HIS A 1071 6.63 -8.62 33.08
N CYS A 1072 6.53 -8.22 31.81
CA CYS A 1072 5.32 -8.42 31.00
C CYS A 1072 5.51 -9.57 30.00
N LEU A 1073 4.70 -10.61 30.11
CA LEU A 1073 4.66 -11.72 29.16
C LEU A 1073 3.46 -11.54 28.22
N PHE A 1074 3.72 -11.30 26.93
CA PHE A 1074 2.68 -11.25 25.91
C PHE A 1074 2.60 -12.58 25.19
N VAL A 1075 1.44 -13.24 25.28
CA VAL A 1075 1.18 -14.53 24.64
C VAL A 1075 0.20 -14.31 23.49
N ASP A 1076 0.65 -14.49 22.25
CA ASP A 1076 -0.23 -14.52 21.07
C ASP A 1076 -0.48 -15.96 20.65
N PHE A 1077 -1.70 -16.43 20.87
CA PHE A 1077 -2.11 -17.77 20.47
C PHE A 1077 -2.42 -17.79 18.97
N ALA A 1078 -1.55 -18.42 18.19
CA ALA A 1078 -1.75 -18.59 16.76
C ALA A 1078 -3.07 -19.33 16.49
N LYS A 1079 -4.02 -18.66 15.82
CA LYS A 1079 -5.30 -19.26 15.37
C LYS A 1079 -6.11 -19.90 16.52
N ALA A 1080 -6.10 -19.26 17.70
CA ALA A 1080 -6.67 -19.75 18.95
C ALA A 1080 -8.13 -20.27 18.89
N TYR A 1081 -8.97 -19.70 18.02
CA TYR A 1081 -10.38 -20.09 17.90
C TYR A 1081 -10.64 -21.15 16.84
N ASP A 1082 -9.72 -21.31 15.90
CA ASP A 1082 -9.91 -22.21 14.77
C ASP A 1082 -9.63 -23.67 15.20
N SER A 1083 -8.87 -23.90 16.27
CA SER A 1083 -8.23 -25.17 16.62
C SER A 1083 -8.55 -25.67 18.05
N ILE A 1084 -9.81 -25.53 18.49
CA ILE A 1084 -10.25 -25.90 19.84
C ILE A 1084 -10.67 -27.38 19.91
N ASP A 1085 -10.15 -28.12 20.91
CA ASP A 1085 -10.64 -29.46 21.25
C ASP A 1085 -11.99 -29.39 21.97
N ARG A 1086 -13.02 -30.04 21.40
CA ARG A 1086 -14.41 -29.88 21.83
C ARG A 1086 -14.73 -30.68 23.09
N GLU A 1087 -14.20 -31.90 23.22
CA GLU A 1087 -14.46 -32.71 24.41
C GLU A 1087 -13.81 -32.07 25.65
N THR A 1088 -12.57 -31.58 25.53
CA THR A 1088 -11.92 -30.79 26.58
C THR A 1088 -12.74 -29.55 26.95
N LEU A 1089 -13.31 -28.84 25.95
CA LEU A 1089 -14.18 -27.69 26.21
C LEU A 1089 -15.41 -28.08 27.04
N TYR A 1090 -16.08 -29.19 26.72
CA TYR A 1090 -17.25 -29.64 27.48
C TYR A 1090 -16.89 -30.01 28.92
N HIS A 1091 -15.78 -30.72 29.12
CA HIS A 1091 -15.29 -31.04 30.47
C HIS A 1091 -14.96 -29.79 31.27
N ILE A 1092 -14.34 -28.79 30.65
CA ILE A 1092 -14.05 -27.49 31.29
C ILE A 1092 -15.36 -26.79 31.72
N LEU A 1093 -16.37 -26.75 30.85
CA LEU A 1093 -17.66 -26.13 31.19
C LEU A 1093 -18.34 -26.82 32.38
N THR A 1094 -18.29 -28.16 32.43
CA THR A 1094 -18.79 -28.92 33.57
C THR A 1094 -17.97 -28.68 34.84
N SER A 1095 -16.64 -28.58 34.74
CA SER A 1095 -15.76 -28.27 35.88
C SER A 1095 -16.01 -26.88 36.46
N TYR A 1096 -16.42 -25.91 35.63
CA TYR A 1096 -16.82 -24.58 36.06
C TYR A 1096 -18.28 -24.50 36.54
N GLN A 1097 -18.93 -25.64 36.77
CA GLN A 1097 -20.30 -25.73 37.31
C GLN A 1097 -21.36 -25.04 36.42
N VAL A 1098 -21.11 -24.93 35.11
CA VAL A 1098 -22.15 -24.48 34.16
C VAL A 1098 -23.29 -25.51 34.16
N PRO A 1099 -24.57 -25.08 34.21
CA PRO A 1099 -25.71 -25.99 34.27
C PRO A 1099 -25.70 -27.07 33.19
N LYS A 1100 -26.03 -28.31 33.58
CA LYS A 1100 -25.92 -29.49 32.71
C LYS A 1100 -26.75 -29.31 31.42
N LYS A 1101 -27.92 -28.66 31.49
CA LYS A 1101 -28.73 -28.37 30.29
C LYS A 1101 -28.01 -27.48 29.28
N LEU A 1102 -27.39 -26.38 29.71
CA LEU A 1102 -26.64 -25.48 28.82
C LEU A 1102 -25.44 -26.19 28.18
N VAL A 1103 -24.74 -27.04 28.93
CA VAL A 1103 -23.63 -27.85 28.40
C VAL A 1103 -24.11 -28.79 27.29
N ARG A 1104 -25.26 -29.46 27.48
CA ARG A 1104 -25.86 -30.31 26.44
C ARG A 1104 -26.28 -29.51 25.20
N MET A 1105 -26.88 -28.33 25.38
CA MET A 1105 -27.20 -27.43 24.26
C MET A 1105 -25.97 -26.98 23.47
N ILE A 1106 -24.86 -26.67 24.16
CA ILE A 1106 -23.57 -26.33 23.52
C ILE A 1106 -23.01 -27.56 22.77
N LYS A 1107 -23.12 -28.77 23.33
CA LYS A 1107 -22.68 -30.01 22.69
C LYS A 1107 -23.47 -30.31 21.42
N ILE A 1108 -24.78 -30.08 21.40
CA ILE A 1108 -25.62 -30.18 20.19
C ILE A 1108 -25.19 -29.15 19.15
N ALA A 1109 -24.98 -27.91 19.57
CA ALA A 1109 -24.61 -26.79 18.70
C ALA A 1109 -23.23 -26.97 18.02
N THR A 1110 -22.26 -27.57 18.74
CA THR A 1110 -20.86 -27.65 18.29
C THR A 1110 -20.41 -29.04 17.86
N GLY A 1111 -20.98 -30.12 18.41
CA GLY A 1111 -20.54 -31.51 18.22
C GLY A 1111 -20.59 -32.01 16.77
N THR A 1112 -21.67 -31.72 16.04
CA THR A 1112 -21.89 -32.21 14.67
C THR A 1112 -21.65 -31.16 13.58
N SER A 1113 -21.01 -30.05 13.93
CA SER A 1113 -20.82 -28.93 13.00
C SER A 1113 -19.94 -29.30 11.79
N ARG A 1114 -20.42 -28.94 10.59
CA ARG A 1114 -19.74 -29.13 9.31
C ARG A 1114 -19.62 -27.80 8.58
N MET A 1115 -18.49 -27.57 7.92
CA MET A 1115 -18.25 -26.34 7.17
C MET A 1115 -18.09 -26.63 5.68
N ARG A 1116 -18.76 -25.85 4.83
CA ARG A 1116 -18.56 -25.84 3.37
C ARG A 1116 -17.82 -24.57 2.97
N VAL A 1117 -16.86 -24.66 2.06
CA VAL A 1117 -16.07 -23.48 1.66
C VAL A 1117 -16.58 -22.92 0.34
N ARG A 1118 -16.85 -21.62 0.29
CA ARG A 1118 -17.27 -20.93 -0.94
C ARG A 1118 -16.06 -20.58 -1.79
N ALA A 1119 -15.84 -21.33 -2.87
CA ALA A 1119 -14.70 -21.18 -3.79
C ALA A 1119 -15.12 -21.45 -5.25
N GLY A 1120 -14.42 -20.83 -6.23
CA GLY A 1120 -14.68 -21.09 -7.66
C GLY A 1120 -16.10 -20.76 -8.16
N GLY A 1121 -16.88 -20.01 -7.37
CA GLY A 1121 -18.29 -19.73 -7.64
C GLY A 1121 -19.29 -20.78 -7.12
N GLY A 1122 -18.81 -21.90 -6.55
CA GLY A 1122 -19.62 -22.93 -5.91
C GLY A 1122 -19.30 -23.11 -4.42
N LEU A 1123 -19.79 -24.21 -3.85
CA LEU A 1123 -19.45 -24.69 -2.51
C LEU A 1123 -18.59 -25.94 -2.65
N SER A 1124 -17.55 -26.06 -1.80
CA SER A 1124 -16.72 -27.24 -1.62
C SER A 1124 -17.07 -28.02 -0.37
#